data_AF-M5TYJ2-F1
#
_entry.id   AF-M5TYJ2-F1
#
_cell.length_a   1.000
_cell.length_b   1.000
_cell.length_c   1.000
_cell.angle_alpha   90.00
_cell.angle_beta   90.00
_cell.angle_gamma   90.00
#
_symmetry.space_group_name_H-M   'P 1'
#
loop_
_entity.id
_entity.type
_entity.pdbx_description
1 polymer ?
#
loop_
_entity_poly.entity_id
_entity_poly.type
_entity_poly.pdbx_seq_one_letter_code
_entity_poly.pdbx_strand_id
1 'polypeptide(L)'
;MTETHPMRRYAGIGILLLSCWLSEGPLQAKTINVADHGIVPGKDVTYAVNRLIESVKNEPEITLVFPAGTYDFHPENAKEMYRAVANHDNGLKRFGFPLFDCQNITIDGGGSTFLFHGRMVPVTIERSKNVTLRDFTIDWVRSFHAEMTVVESDSDAKSFVVETDREKYPYTVAGGEILFHRYGQDDPIGSNMLFDPATRSPIFETKQYSVNGRRAKVTSVGDNRFRIENAVKRVPPVGSVLVAYGVHPTSRLCQAIHVTNSSDVSIEDVMIHDAGGMGLIVERTNNITLDELVVTSNGDRIVSTRADATHFIGCRGTIEIKNCLFEHMLDDGVNVHGAYVKVEEYLGERKFLCEISHFQQWGLTFAEPGDRVALLSRKNILPFSETTVEDVEVLNEHRFVMTLAKVPDTLPEGPLSVENLTWYPDLVMRDNIIRENRARSVLVTTKGKVLIENNYFSSQMHGILIEGDNNKWYESGAVEDVTIRNNVFENIGYEATERYPLVASPLYTPDQHWGDGYYHRNVRFTGNTLKSFNGLIANARSVQGLEISNNKILFSEDYPAVDVGEAVVLEYCNDVAIHDNWVSGFQHELRVKASADTTDLHIDNNVGLVRGGDEKNRLATTDVGGKASGASKAVDAEKGKRIDRSGKSPNFVLLFVDDLGWGDLGYRNAKFVTPNIDHLASESLDFERAYIASPTCSPSRATLLTGKHPARLRIVRHIPNVPKYGFDKFGRTDDEFNFWDSDPAKFPCRNWLPLQHTTYAEALKKLGYYNQFIGKWHLGHEPYHPIEQGFDAQYGTSNAGHPRSYLPPYFKNSDVLANVEDGYLTDTLTEKAVDFIETYERNQPFMLSMWYYNVHRPPVGRADLVAAFEEKGYTKEDAVYAAQVQAVDESVGQIREALADADLDENTVVLFLSDQGGWDQNLPLRGSKRVDTLCEGGARVPLLVHWPGVATSGRNRSLVQSTDLFPTVVEMAGGQTEDYPDLDGVSLVSTIRDNSVLHRGGPLVGYRAYEDLYASVREGDWKLLAYRSGKVSLYNIEKDEAEQNDIALSHPEIVSSLTRQLVSWEKEMGVEEYSGVQ
;
A
#
# COMPACT_ATOMS: atom_id res chain seq x y z
N MET A 1 -53.39 28.71 40.01
CA MET A 1 -51.97 29.12 40.09
C MET A 1 -51.29 28.45 38.91
N THR A 2 -51.16 29.22 37.81
CA THR A 2 -49.88 29.60 37.16
C THR A 2 -49.29 28.43 36.34
N GLU A 3 -49.54 28.39 35.02
CA GLU A 3 -48.72 28.98 33.91
C GLU A 3 -47.58 28.02 33.49
N THR A 4 -47.22 27.71 32.22
CA THR A 4 -47.52 28.24 30.87
C THR A 4 -47.20 27.17 29.77
N HIS A 5 -47.75 27.41 28.57
CA HIS A 5 -47.85 26.65 27.29
C HIS A 5 -46.59 26.74 26.37
N PRO A 6 -46.55 26.30 25.06
CA PRO A 6 -47.57 25.63 24.19
C PRO A 6 -47.10 24.52 23.19
N MET A 7 -48.12 23.93 22.55
CA MET A 7 -48.16 23.08 21.34
C MET A 7 -47.83 23.79 20.01
N ARG A 8 -47.59 23.00 18.93
CA ARG A 8 -48.21 23.25 17.60
C ARG A 8 -48.50 21.96 16.81
N ARG A 9 -49.70 21.91 16.23
CA ARG A 9 -50.23 20.89 15.30
C ARG A 9 -50.45 21.49 13.90
N TYR A 10 -50.40 20.60 12.93
CA TYR A 10 -50.81 20.64 11.51
C TYR A 10 -52.05 21.46 11.12
N ALA A 11 -52.01 22.02 9.90
CA ALA A 11 -53.14 22.12 8.98
C ALA A 11 -52.63 22.31 7.53
N GLY A 12 -53.18 21.56 6.57
CA GLY A 12 -52.95 21.75 5.13
C GLY A 12 -53.95 22.72 4.50
N ILE A 13 -53.65 23.22 3.30
CA ILE A 13 -54.55 23.90 2.36
C ILE A 13 -54.04 23.62 0.93
N GLY A 14 -54.96 23.30 0.02
CA GLY A 14 -54.73 23.20 -1.42
C GLY A 14 -55.11 24.48 -2.19
N ILE A 15 -54.36 24.68 -3.29
CA ILE A 15 -54.68 25.29 -4.60
C ILE A 15 -55.34 26.68 -4.64
N LEU A 16 -54.59 27.66 -5.18
CA LEU A 16 -55.10 28.61 -6.16
C LEU A 16 -53.99 29.06 -7.11
N LEU A 17 -54.16 28.70 -8.38
CA LEU A 17 -53.39 29.14 -9.54
C LEU A 17 -53.51 30.66 -9.70
N LEU A 18 -52.39 31.38 -9.67
CA LEU A 18 -52.25 32.69 -10.31
C LEU A 18 -51.15 32.59 -11.36
N SER A 19 -51.61 32.50 -12.61
CA SER A 19 -50.83 32.68 -13.81
C SER A 19 -50.31 34.12 -13.89
N CYS A 20 -49.06 34.36 -13.49
CA CYS A 20 -48.30 35.51 -13.93
C CYS A 20 -47.47 35.06 -15.14
N TRP A 21 -48.01 35.24 -16.33
CA TRP A 21 -47.20 35.33 -17.55
C TRP A 21 -46.39 36.63 -17.46
N LEU A 22 -45.24 36.57 -16.80
CA LEU A 22 -44.14 37.49 -17.12
C LEU A 22 -43.46 36.87 -18.32
N SER A 23 -43.56 37.56 -19.46
CA SER A 23 -42.74 37.28 -20.63
C SER A 23 -41.27 37.39 -20.21
N GLU A 24 -40.62 36.25 -19.98
CA GLU A 24 -39.17 36.17 -20.01
C GLU A 24 -38.75 36.63 -21.42
N GLY A 25 -38.20 37.84 -21.50
CA GLY A 25 -37.41 38.20 -22.66
C GLY A 25 -36.25 37.21 -22.83
N PRO A 26 -35.68 37.05 -24.02
CA PRO A 26 -34.58 36.13 -24.23
C PRO A 26 -33.46 36.42 -23.21
N LEU A 27 -33.00 35.37 -22.51
CA LEU A 27 -31.75 35.38 -21.76
C LEU A 27 -30.68 36.00 -22.66
N GLN A 28 -30.22 37.21 -22.32
CA GLN A 28 -29.25 37.90 -23.15
C GLN A 28 -27.87 37.36 -22.79
N ALA A 29 -27.40 36.37 -23.56
CA ALA A 29 -26.03 35.87 -23.46
C ALA A 29 -25.04 37.04 -23.50
N LYS A 30 -24.16 37.11 -22.50
CA LYS A 30 -23.14 38.14 -22.38
C LYS A 30 -21.80 37.57 -22.82
N THR A 31 -21.05 38.33 -23.62
CA THR A 31 -19.68 37.96 -24.00
C THR A 31 -18.73 39.05 -23.51
N ILE A 32 -17.69 38.66 -22.76
CA ILE A 32 -16.66 39.56 -22.25
C ILE A 32 -15.33 39.19 -22.91
N ASN A 33 -14.71 40.16 -23.58
CA ASN A 33 -13.30 40.07 -23.93
C ASN A 33 -12.47 40.37 -22.68
N VAL A 34 -11.70 39.39 -22.20
CA VAL A 34 -10.95 39.52 -20.95
C VAL A 34 -9.87 40.62 -21.00
N ALA A 35 -9.40 40.99 -22.20
CA ALA A 35 -8.44 42.08 -22.39
C ALA A 35 -9.00 43.44 -21.93
N ASP A 36 -10.31 43.66 -22.01
CA ASP A 36 -10.98 44.86 -21.50
C ASP A 36 -10.90 44.97 -19.97
N HIS A 37 -10.58 43.85 -19.30
CA HIS A 37 -10.33 43.76 -17.86
C HIS A 37 -8.84 43.70 -17.51
N GLY A 38 -7.96 43.98 -18.47
CA GLY A 38 -6.52 44.01 -18.27
C GLY A 38 -5.86 42.63 -18.19
N ILE A 39 -6.57 41.56 -18.55
CA ILE A 39 -6.04 40.20 -18.69
C ILE A 39 -5.44 40.11 -20.09
N VAL A 40 -4.12 40.26 -20.19
CA VAL A 40 -3.37 40.28 -21.46
C VAL A 40 -2.07 39.49 -21.30
N PRO A 41 -1.52 38.90 -22.38
CA PRO A 41 -0.25 38.18 -22.36
C PRO A 41 0.94 38.99 -21.81
N GLY A 42 1.96 38.29 -21.30
CA GLY A 42 3.25 38.88 -20.89
C GLY A 42 3.30 39.42 -19.45
N LYS A 43 2.33 39.09 -18.61
CA LYS A 43 2.33 39.34 -17.16
C LYS A 43 1.49 38.28 -16.45
N ASP A 44 1.66 38.16 -15.14
CA ASP A 44 0.78 37.34 -14.31
C ASP A 44 -0.67 37.85 -14.37
N VAL A 45 -1.57 36.97 -14.80
CA VAL A 45 -3.02 37.26 -14.89
C VAL A 45 -3.85 36.57 -13.83
N THR A 46 -3.26 35.73 -12.96
CA THR A 46 -3.99 34.86 -12.01
C THR A 46 -5.04 35.64 -11.22
N TYR A 47 -4.65 36.70 -10.52
CA TYR A 47 -5.58 37.47 -9.69
C TYR A 47 -6.71 38.10 -10.50
N ALA A 48 -6.40 38.65 -11.68
CA ALA A 48 -7.38 39.33 -12.53
C ALA A 48 -8.42 38.33 -13.08
N VAL A 49 -7.98 37.14 -13.52
CA VAL A 49 -8.87 36.05 -13.95
C VAL A 49 -9.77 35.59 -12.81
N ASN A 50 -9.19 35.29 -11.64
CA ASN A 50 -9.92 34.88 -10.43
C ASN A 50 -11.00 35.92 -10.06
N ARG A 51 -10.66 37.21 -10.11
CA ARG A 51 -11.59 38.32 -9.81
C ARG A 51 -12.69 38.48 -10.85
N LEU A 52 -12.37 38.31 -12.13
CA LEU A 52 -13.35 38.42 -13.20
C LEU A 52 -14.39 37.32 -13.07
N ILE A 53 -13.98 36.06 -12.92
CA ILE A 53 -14.87 34.91 -12.70
C ILE A 53 -15.81 35.16 -11.52
N GLU A 54 -15.27 35.57 -10.36
CA GLU A 54 -16.08 35.87 -9.18
C GLU A 54 -17.09 37.00 -9.41
N SER A 55 -16.75 37.98 -10.25
CA SER A 55 -17.65 39.11 -10.55
C SER A 55 -18.81 38.76 -11.50
N VAL A 56 -18.67 37.68 -12.29
CA VAL A 56 -19.65 37.28 -13.32
C VAL A 56 -20.38 35.98 -13.00
N LYS A 57 -20.03 35.26 -11.93
CA LYS A 57 -20.60 33.93 -11.62
C LYS A 57 -22.13 33.86 -11.47
N ASN A 58 -22.77 35.00 -11.23
CA ASN A 58 -24.24 35.12 -11.10
C ASN A 58 -24.91 35.67 -12.37
N GLU A 59 -24.13 35.94 -13.44
CA GLU A 59 -24.71 36.29 -14.73
C GLU A 59 -25.50 35.10 -15.29
N PRO A 60 -26.63 35.33 -15.97
CA PRO A 60 -27.51 34.25 -16.37
C PRO A 60 -26.91 33.36 -17.47
N GLU A 61 -26.08 33.92 -18.35
CA GLU A 61 -25.31 33.22 -19.39
C GLU A 61 -24.12 34.09 -19.80
N ILE A 62 -22.89 33.55 -19.70
CA ILE A 62 -21.66 34.32 -19.85
C ILE A 62 -20.58 33.55 -20.62
N THR A 63 -19.95 34.20 -21.59
CA THR A 63 -18.74 33.72 -22.27
C THR A 63 -17.57 34.65 -21.97
N LEU A 64 -16.48 34.12 -21.43
CA LEU A 64 -15.21 34.83 -21.25
C LEU A 64 -14.27 34.44 -22.40
N VAL A 65 -13.93 35.40 -23.25
CA VAL A 65 -13.10 35.19 -24.44
C VAL A 65 -11.69 35.72 -24.20
N PHE A 66 -10.71 34.83 -24.30
CA PHE A 66 -9.28 35.14 -24.25
C PHE A 66 -8.77 35.37 -25.68
N PRO A 67 -8.29 36.57 -26.04
CA PRO A 67 -7.60 36.75 -27.30
C PRO A 67 -6.35 35.87 -27.37
N ALA A 68 -6.10 35.23 -28.51
CA ALA A 68 -4.96 34.36 -28.75
C ALA A 68 -3.65 34.92 -28.16
N GLY A 69 -3.00 34.14 -27.31
CA GLY A 69 -1.72 34.48 -26.71
C GLY A 69 -1.30 33.51 -25.61
N THR A 70 -0.14 33.77 -25.02
CA THR A 70 0.36 33.01 -23.87
C THR A 70 0.10 33.79 -22.59
N TYR A 71 -0.68 33.22 -21.67
CA TYR A 71 -1.06 33.84 -20.40
C TYR A 71 -0.37 33.13 -19.25
N ASP A 72 0.38 33.89 -18.46
CA ASP A 72 1.12 33.39 -17.33
C ASP A 72 0.26 33.36 -16.05
N PHE A 73 0.24 32.21 -15.39
CA PHE A 73 -0.44 32.01 -14.11
C PHE A 73 0.57 31.67 -13.01
N HIS A 74 0.63 32.53 -11.99
CA HIS A 74 1.52 32.39 -10.85
C HIS A 74 0.80 32.06 -9.53
N PRO A 75 1.37 31.19 -8.68
CA PRO A 75 0.77 30.73 -7.43
C PRO A 75 0.72 31.83 -6.36
N GLU A 76 1.62 32.81 -6.41
CA GLU A 76 1.72 33.89 -5.41
C GLU A 76 0.46 34.76 -5.36
N ASN A 77 -0.28 34.82 -6.47
CA ASN A 77 -1.49 35.61 -6.62
C ASN A 77 -2.76 34.75 -6.78
N ALA A 78 -2.65 33.44 -6.56
CA ALA A 78 -3.73 32.50 -6.68
C ALA A 78 -4.60 32.43 -5.42
N LYS A 79 -5.89 32.13 -5.60
CA LYS A 79 -6.72 31.66 -4.49
C LYS A 79 -6.21 30.29 -4.03
N GLU A 80 -6.09 30.09 -2.72
CA GLU A 80 -5.63 28.84 -2.12
C GLU A 80 -6.67 28.26 -1.17
N MET A 81 -6.89 26.94 -1.21
CA MET A 81 -7.68 26.25 -0.19
C MET A 81 -7.33 24.76 -0.13
N TYR A 82 -7.64 24.14 1.01
CA TYR A 82 -7.52 22.69 1.17
C TYR A 82 -8.51 21.96 0.26
N ARG A 83 -8.03 20.90 -0.40
CA ARG A 83 -8.85 19.98 -1.20
C ARG A 83 -8.42 18.55 -0.95
N ALA A 84 -9.43 17.73 -0.71
CA ALA A 84 -9.36 16.32 -0.95
C ALA A 84 -9.78 16.05 -2.41
N VAL A 85 -8.99 15.26 -3.13
CA VAL A 85 -9.21 14.95 -4.54
C VAL A 85 -8.99 13.47 -4.71
N ALA A 86 -10.00 12.75 -5.17
CA ALA A 86 -9.88 11.32 -5.37
C ALA A 86 -8.68 10.98 -6.29
N ASN A 87 -7.97 9.92 -5.92
CA ASN A 87 -6.82 9.34 -6.60
C ASN A 87 -5.62 10.31 -6.74
N HIS A 88 -5.56 11.35 -5.89
CA HIS A 88 -4.50 12.36 -5.80
C HIS A 88 -4.02 12.58 -4.36
N ASP A 89 -2.91 13.33 -4.21
CA ASP A 89 -2.41 13.73 -2.90
C ASP A 89 -3.29 14.87 -2.34
N ASN A 90 -3.95 14.67 -1.19
CA ASN A 90 -4.76 15.70 -0.53
C ASN A 90 -3.89 16.85 0.00
N GLY A 91 -4.40 18.08 -0.02
CA GLY A 91 -3.65 19.23 0.50
C GLY A 91 -4.13 20.60 0.02
N LEU A 92 -3.34 21.64 0.29
CA LEU A 92 -3.58 22.99 -0.21
C LEU A 92 -3.38 23.05 -1.73
N LYS A 93 -4.40 23.52 -2.45
CA LYS A 93 -4.38 23.71 -3.90
C LYS A 93 -4.54 25.19 -4.24
N ARG A 94 -3.89 25.62 -5.31
CA ARG A 94 -3.89 27.00 -5.85
C ARG A 94 -4.52 27.01 -7.23
N PHE A 95 -5.43 27.94 -7.50
CA PHE A 95 -6.29 27.86 -8.69
C PHE A 95 -5.98 28.93 -9.74
N GLY A 96 -5.91 28.51 -11.01
CA GLY A 96 -5.95 29.43 -12.16
C GLY A 96 -7.36 29.94 -12.43
N PHE A 97 -8.29 29.00 -12.66
CA PHE A 97 -9.69 29.23 -12.98
C PHE A 97 -10.60 28.54 -11.95
N PRO A 98 -10.92 29.19 -10.81
CA PRO A 98 -11.84 28.63 -9.82
C PRO A 98 -13.30 28.86 -10.21
N LEU A 99 -13.85 27.99 -11.05
CA LEU A 99 -15.26 27.98 -11.46
C LEU A 99 -16.12 27.33 -10.36
N PHE A 100 -16.28 28.07 -9.25
CA PHE A 100 -17.07 27.63 -8.10
C PHE A 100 -18.47 28.21 -8.15
N ASP A 101 -19.49 27.37 -8.00
CA ASP A 101 -20.89 27.78 -7.93
C ASP A 101 -21.36 28.59 -9.16
N CYS A 102 -20.80 28.28 -10.34
CA CYS A 102 -21.08 28.97 -11.60
C CYS A 102 -22.20 28.27 -12.37
N GLN A 103 -22.98 29.05 -13.13
CA GLN A 103 -24.02 28.53 -14.02
C GLN A 103 -23.89 29.15 -15.41
N ASN A 104 -24.03 28.33 -16.46
CA ASN A 104 -24.04 28.78 -17.86
C ASN A 104 -22.81 29.64 -18.22
N ILE A 105 -21.62 29.12 -17.93
CA ILE A 105 -20.35 29.81 -18.18
C ILE A 105 -19.51 29.07 -19.23
N THR A 106 -19.02 29.83 -20.21
CA THR A 106 -18.04 29.36 -21.19
C THR A 106 -16.71 30.08 -21.00
N ILE A 107 -15.63 29.31 -20.87
CA ILE A 107 -14.26 29.81 -21.01
C ILE A 107 -13.79 29.47 -22.43
N ASP A 108 -13.67 30.51 -23.24
CA ASP A 108 -13.23 30.42 -24.63
C ASP A 108 -11.82 30.97 -24.74
N GLY A 109 -10.87 30.09 -25.00
CA GLY A 109 -9.45 30.39 -25.02
C GLY A 109 -8.97 31.11 -26.27
N GLY A 110 -9.74 31.09 -27.38
CA GLY A 110 -9.35 31.71 -28.64
C GLY A 110 -7.98 31.25 -29.17
N GLY A 111 -7.61 29.99 -28.97
CA GLY A 111 -6.32 29.40 -29.35
C GLY A 111 -5.17 29.76 -28.42
N SER A 112 -5.46 30.18 -27.19
CA SER A 112 -4.45 30.62 -26.23
C SER A 112 -3.72 29.46 -25.54
N THR A 113 -2.51 29.73 -25.05
CA THR A 113 -1.80 28.86 -24.11
C THR A 113 -1.86 29.45 -22.70
N PHE A 114 -2.37 28.68 -21.75
CA PHE A 114 -2.34 29.00 -20.33
C PHE A 114 -1.12 28.31 -19.71
N LEU A 115 -0.12 29.12 -19.35
CA LEU A 115 1.19 28.67 -18.91
C LEU A 115 1.33 28.85 -17.40
N PHE A 116 1.47 27.75 -16.67
CA PHE A 116 1.48 27.73 -15.21
C PHE A 116 2.89 27.68 -14.63
N HIS A 117 3.10 28.46 -13.56
CA HIS A 117 4.38 28.64 -12.87
C HIS A 117 4.34 28.07 -11.46
N GLY A 118 4.30 26.75 -11.28
CA GLY A 118 4.22 26.20 -9.93
C GLY A 118 3.29 25.01 -9.78
N ARG A 119 3.10 24.61 -8.52
CA ARG A 119 2.01 23.71 -8.11
C ARG A 119 0.70 24.49 -8.11
N MET A 120 0.01 24.46 -9.25
CA MET A 120 -1.30 25.06 -9.46
C MET A 120 -2.22 24.04 -10.12
N VAL A 121 -3.51 24.15 -9.84
CA VAL A 121 -4.59 23.47 -10.58
C VAL A 121 -5.13 24.48 -11.58
N PRO A 122 -4.89 24.30 -12.89
CA PRO A 122 -5.35 25.19 -13.94
C PRO A 122 -6.85 25.47 -13.85
N VAL A 123 -7.69 24.44 -13.93
CA VAL A 123 -9.14 24.63 -13.94
C VAL A 123 -9.77 23.78 -12.84
N THR A 124 -10.66 24.40 -12.06
CA THR A 124 -11.49 23.67 -11.09
C THR A 124 -12.94 24.09 -11.25
N ILE A 125 -13.79 23.13 -11.59
CA ILE A 125 -15.23 23.25 -11.71
C ILE A 125 -15.85 22.58 -10.50
N GLU A 126 -16.50 23.35 -9.64
CA GLU A 126 -17.12 22.81 -8.42
C GLU A 126 -18.53 23.37 -8.25
N ARG A 127 -19.49 22.50 -7.89
CA ARG A 127 -20.90 22.88 -7.66
C ARG A 127 -21.48 23.74 -8.79
N SER A 128 -21.04 23.47 -10.01
CA SER A 128 -21.35 24.29 -11.17
C SER A 128 -22.20 23.52 -12.17
N LYS A 129 -22.90 24.26 -13.02
CA LYS A 129 -23.80 23.68 -14.01
C LYS A 129 -23.65 24.34 -15.37
N ASN A 130 -23.69 23.55 -16.44
CA ASN A 130 -23.60 24.03 -17.81
C ASN A 130 -22.32 24.86 -18.02
N VAL A 131 -21.17 24.18 -17.90
CA VAL A 131 -19.84 24.78 -18.02
C VAL A 131 -19.16 24.25 -19.28
N THR A 132 -18.69 25.17 -20.13
CA THR A 132 -17.93 24.82 -21.34
C THR A 132 -16.51 25.36 -21.24
N LEU A 133 -15.52 24.50 -21.48
CA LEU A 133 -14.13 24.88 -21.68
C LEU A 133 -13.79 24.64 -23.14
N ARG A 134 -13.24 25.62 -23.86
CA ARG A 134 -12.86 25.41 -25.26
C ARG A 134 -11.70 26.23 -25.77
N ASP A 135 -11.02 25.70 -26.80
CA ASP A 135 -10.05 26.39 -27.65
C ASP A 135 -8.84 26.94 -26.87
N PHE A 136 -8.19 26.11 -26.05
CA PHE A 136 -6.93 26.47 -25.37
C PHE A 136 -6.02 25.28 -25.05
N THR A 137 -4.75 25.61 -24.79
CA THR A 137 -3.73 24.68 -24.29
C THR A 137 -3.36 24.98 -22.83
N ILE A 138 -3.17 23.95 -22.02
CA ILE A 138 -2.61 24.01 -20.67
C ILE A 138 -1.20 23.41 -20.69
N ASP A 139 -0.22 24.15 -20.18
CA ASP A 139 1.15 23.63 -19.94
C ASP A 139 1.79 24.30 -18.72
N TRP A 140 2.92 23.75 -18.29
CA TRP A 140 3.77 24.28 -17.24
C TRP A 140 5.12 24.69 -17.79
N VAL A 141 5.69 25.76 -17.21
CA VAL A 141 7.05 26.22 -17.56
C VAL A 141 8.12 25.17 -17.30
N ARG A 142 7.91 24.32 -16.29
CA ARG A 142 8.76 23.18 -15.94
C ARG A 142 7.91 21.95 -15.71
N SER A 143 8.46 20.81 -16.09
CA SER A 143 7.78 19.54 -15.96
C SER A 143 7.76 19.01 -14.53
N PHE A 144 6.84 18.10 -14.24
CA PHE A 144 6.79 17.40 -12.96
C PHE A 144 7.61 16.10 -12.93
N HIS A 145 8.20 15.70 -14.05
CA HIS A 145 9.18 14.61 -14.15
C HIS A 145 10.54 15.15 -14.61
N ALA A 146 11.56 14.28 -14.56
CA ALA A 146 12.88 14.52 -15.11
C ALA A 146 13.22 13.49 -16.18
N GLU A 147 13.86 13.92 -17.26
CA GLU A 147 14.24 13.05 -18.38
C GLU A 147 15.76 13.01 -18.51
N MET A 148 16.31 11.80 -18.67
CA MET A 148 17.74 11.56 -18.73
C MET A 148 18.06 10.61 -19.89
N THR A 149 18.85 11.06 -20.86
CA THR A 149 19.25 10.23 -22.00
C THR A 149 20.39 9.30 -21.61
N VAL A 150 20.27 8.00 -21.86
CA VAL A 150 21.34 7.02 -21.64
C VAL A 150 22.40 7.17 -22.71
N VAL A 151 23.63 7.53 -22.34
CA VAL A 151 24.73 7.82 -23.28
C VAL A 151 25.82 6.74 -23.28
N GLU A 152 25.97 5.99 -22.20
CA GLU A 152 26.90 4.86 -22.09
C GLU A 152 26.29 3.76 -21.22
N SER A 153 26.56 2.50 -21.54
CA SER A 153 26.12 1.35 -20.74
C SER A 153 27.23 0.31 -20.63
N ASP A 154 27.43 -0.24 -19.44
CA ASP A 154 28.42 -1.27 -19.12
C ASP A 154 27.73 -2.41 -18.37
N SER A 155 27.43 -3.49 -19.10
CA SER A 155 26.78 -4.68 -18.56
C SER A 155 27.62 -5.41 -17.52
N ASP A 156 28.95 -5.41 -17.66
CA ASP A 156 29.85 -6.13 -16.76
C ASP A 156 29.94 -5.41 -15.41
N ALA A 157 29.96 -4.08 -15.44
CA ALA A 157 29.93 -3.24 -14.25
C ALA A 157 28.52 -2.98 -13.69
N LYS A 158 27.46 -3.46 -14.35
CA LYS A 158 26.05 -3.09 -14.07
C LYS A 158 25.88 -1.58 -13.85
N SER A 159 26.50 -0.78 -14.73
CA SER A 159 26.48 0.68 -14.64
C SER A 159 26.13 1.31 -15.98
N PHE A 160 25.63 2.53 -15.96
CA PHE A 160 25.35 3.31 -17.14
C PHE A 160 25.50 4.81 -16.85
N VAL A 161 25.78 5.60 -17.88
CA VAL A 161 25.89 7.06 -17.79
C VAL A 161 24.67 7.66 -18.46
N VAL A 162 24.06 8.63 -17.79
CA VAL A 162 22.98 9.42 -18.34
C VAL A 162 23.36 10.90 -18.45
N GLU A 163 22.72 11.59 -19.39
CA GLU A 163 22.84 13.02 -19.64
C GLU A 163 21.48 13.69 -19.48
N THR A 164 21.41 14.81 -18.77
CA THR A 164 20.15 15.56 -18.55
C THR A 164 20.37 17.07 -18.66
N ASP A 165 19.36 17.79 -19.15
CA ASP A 165 19.40 19.24 -19.26
C ASP A 165 19.10 19.87 -17.89
N ARG A 166 20.12 20.48 -17.28
CA ARG A 166 20.01 21.11 -15.96
C ARG A 166 19.13 22.36 -15.92
N GLU A 167 18.89 23.02 -17.05
CA GLU A 167 17.98 24.16 -17.10
C GLU A 167 16.53 23.68 -17.12
N LYS A 168 16.24 22.61 -17.88
CA LYS A 168 14.91 21.98 -17.95
C LYS A 168 14.55 21.19 -16.70
N TYR A 169 15.51 20.43 -16.17
CA TYR A 169 15.35 19.54 -15.01
C TYR A 169 16.44 19.88 -13.97
N PRO A 170 16.27 20.95 -13.18
CA PRO A 170 17.28 21.33 -12.19
C PRO A 170 17.55 20.21 -11.20
N TYR A 171 18.82 19.94 -10.90
CA TYR A 171 19.21 18.88 -9.99
C TYR A 171 20.49 19.21 -9.22
N THR A 172 20.69 18.48 -8.13
CA THR A 172 21.95 18.41 -7.36
C THR A 172 22.39 16.95 -7.25
N VAL A 173 23.69 16.72 -7.42
CA VAL A 173 24.33 15.43 -7.10
C VAL A 173 25.23 15.65 -5.90
N ALA A 174 24.94 14.97 -4.79
CA ALA A 174 25.71 15.06 -3.55
C ALA A 174 25.55 13.74 -2.77
N GLY A 175 26.57 13.36 -2.00
CA GLY A 175 26.49 12.17 -1.14
C GLY A 175 26.33 10.82 -1.87
N GLY A 176 26.50 10.78 -3.20
CA GLY A 176 26.21 9.58 -4.00
C GLY A 176 24.77 9.49 -4.49
N GLU A 177 23.97 10.54 -4.33
CA GLU A 177 22.57 10.62 -4.74
C GLU A 177 22.35 11.76 -5.75
N ILE A 178 21.22 11.71 -6.45
CA ILE A 178 20.70 12.81 -7.27
C ILE A 178 19.33 13.24 -6.77
N LEU A 179 19.14 14.55 -6.62
CA LEU A 179 17.88 15.18 -6.23
C LEU A 179 17.45 16.15 -7.32
N PHE A 180 16.25 15.96 -7.87
CA PHE A 180 15.62 16.84 -8.85
C PHE A 180 14.82 17.93 -8.14
N HIS A 181 15.20 19.20 -8.36
CA HIS A 181 14.55 20.36 -7.77
C HIS A 181 13.37 20.81 -8.64
N ARG A 182 12.18 20.73 -8.06
CA ARG A 182 10.91 21.10 -8.69
C ARG A 182 10.28 22.27 -7.94
N TYR A 183 8.96 22.38 -8.00
CA TYR A 183 8.17 23.47 -7.42
C TYR A 183 8.10 23.44 -5.88
N GLY A 184 9.26 23.61 -5.24
CA GLY A 184 9.45 23.56 -3.78
C GLY A 184 9.59 22.14 -3.23
N GLN A 185 10.09 21.21 -4.04
CA GLN A 185 10.29 19.81 -3.70
C GLN A 185 11.56 19.27 -4.37
N ASP A 186 12.30 18.46 -3.62
CA ASP A 186 13.48 17.76 -4.10
C ASP A 186 13.17 16.27 -4.14
N ASP A 187 13.14 15.71 -5.35
CA ASP A 187 12.79 14.30 -5.58
C ASP A 187 14.01 13.47 -5.94
N PRO A 188 14.23 12.30 -5.30
CA PRO A 188 15.20 11.33 -5.82
C PRO A 188 14.71 10.74 -7.15
N ILE A 189 15.50 9.82 -7.75
CA ILE A 189 15.06 9.08 -8.95
C ILE A 189 13.67 8.44 -8.74
N GLY A 190 13.41 7.88 -7.56
CA GLY A 190 12.09 7.35 -7.17
C GLY A 190 11.50 6.40 -8.20
N SER A 191 10.19 6.53 -8.47
CA SER A 191 9.53 5.83 -9.58
C SER A 191 10.11 6.27 -10.91
N ASN A 192 10.51 5.30 -11.73
CA ASN A 192 11.17 5.55 -13.01
C ASN A 192 10.86 4.47 -14.05
N MET A 193 10.98 4.85 -15.31
CA MET A 193 10.69 4.00 -16.47
C MET A 193 11.54 4.42 -17.68
N LEU A 194 11.80 3.47 -18.57
CA LEU A 194 12.66 3.67 -19.74
C LEU A 194 11.81 3.75 -21.02
N PHE A 195 12.11 4.73 -21.86
CA PHE A 195 11.34 5.06 -23.06
C PHE A 195 12.21 5.05 -24.31
N ASP A 196 11.58 4.70 -25.42
CA ASP A 196 12.16 4.82 -26.76
C ASP A 196 11.93 6.26 -27.24
N PRO A 197 12.97 7.05 -27.54
CA PRO A 197 12.78 8.43 -27.99
C PRO A 197 12.14 8.55 -29.38
N ALA A 198 12.15 7.50 -30.21
CA ALA A 198 11.58 7.52 -31.55
C ALA A 198 10.06 7.35 -31.53
N THR A 199 9.56 6.43 -30.72
CA THR A 199 8.12 6.17 -30.55
C THR A 199 7.53 6.90 -29.35
N ARG A 200 8.36 7.39 -28.42
CA ARG A 200 7.98 7.98 -27.12
C ARG A 200 7.17 7.04 -26.22
N SER A 201 7.17 5.74 -26.53
CA SER A 201 6.54 4.70 -25.71
C SER A 201 7.54 4.12 -24.71
N PRO A 202 7.05 3.50 -23.61
CA PRO A 202 7.90 2.63 -22.81
C PRO A 202 8.55 1.56 -23.68
N ILE A 203 9.81 1.23 -23.41
CA ILE A 203 10.53 0.18 -24.14
C ILE A 203 9.93 -1.19 -23.79
N PHE A 204 9.99 -2.13 -24.75
CA PHE A 204 9.62 -3.53 -24.53
C PHE A 204 10.29 -4.09 -23.27
N GLU A 205 9.50 -4.69 -22.37
CA GLU A 205 9.95 -5.20 -21.07
C GLU A 205 10.63 -4.14 -20.17
N THR A 206 10.11 -2.90 -20.16
CA THR A 206 10.76 -1.78 -19.45
C THR A 206 11.06 -2.04 -17.97
N LYS A 207 10.31 -2.90 -17.25
CA LYS A 207 10.60 -3.22 -15.82
C LYS A 207 11.98 -3.87 -15.63
N GLN A 208 12.58 -4.45 -16.67
CA GLN A 208 13.96 -4.99 -16.60
C GLN A 208 15.01 -3.89 -16.40
N TYR A 209 14.70 -2.65 -16.76
CA TYR A 209 15.64 -1.52 -16.71
C TYR A 209 15.35 -0.53 -15.58
N SER A 210 14.32 -0.80 -14.75
CA SER A 210 13.98 0.05 -13.63
C SER A 210 15.16 0.21 -12.67
N VAL A 211 15.43 1.47 -12.31
CA VAL A 211 16.48 1.85 -11.37
C VAL A 211 15.90 1.77 -9.96
N ASN A 212 16.48 0.96 -9.09
CA ASN A 212 16.24 1.06 -7.66
C ASN A 212 16.95 2.31 -7.12
N GLY A 213 16.17 3.36 -6.85
CA GLY A 213 16.70 4.66 -6.44
C GLY A 213 17.46 4.65 -5.10
N ARG A 214 17.19 3.67 -4.22
CA ARG A 214 17.86 3.53 -2.92
C ARG A 214 19.26 2.92 -3.04
N ARG A 215 19.45 2.04 -4.03
CA ARG A 215 20.75 1.42 -4.34
C ARG A 215 21.62 2.23 -5.28
N ALA A 216 20.98 3.10 -6.05
CA ALA A 216 21.63 3.87 -7.09
C ALA A 216 22.71 4.76 -6.50
N LYS A 217 23.96 4.37 -6.72
CA LYS A 217 25.08 5.27 -6.52
C LYS A 217 25.21 6.15 -7.75
N VAL A 218 25.01 7.45 -7.55
CA VAL A 218 25.07 8.47 -8.58
C VAL A 218 26.34 9.30 -8.42
N THR A 219 27.19 9.28 -9.44
CA THR A 219 28.45 10.05 -9.45
C THR A 219 28.52 10.95 -10.67
N SER A 220 28.87 12.22 -10.46
CA SER A 220 29.11 13.13 -11.59
C SER A 220 30.34 12.68 -12.37
N VAL A 221 30.20 12.56 -13.69
CA VAL A 221 31.29 12.17 -14.61
C VAL A 221 31.57 13.23 -15.68
N GLY A 222 30.88 14.37 -15.62
CA GLY A 222 31.05 15.49 -16.53
C GLY A 222 29.95 16.54 -16.34
N ASP A 223 29.98 17.57 -17.16
CA ASP A 223 28.89 18.55 -17.21
C ASP A 223 27.62 17.85 -17.68
N ASN A 224 26.53 18.01 -16.92
CA ASN A 224 25.22 17.41 -17.21
C ASN A 224 25.19 15.87 -17.28
N ARG A 225 26.27 15.19 -16.89
CA ARG A 225 26.41 13.72 -16.97
C ARG A 225 26.72 13.09 -15.63
N PHE A 226 26.02 11.99 -15.35
CA PHE A 226 26.25 11.20 -14.14
C PHE A 226 26.12 9.72 -14.42
N ARG A 227 26.96 8.94 -13.72
CA ARG A 227 26.96 7.49 -13.74
C ARG A 227 26.04 6.99 -12.65
N ILE A 228 25.17 6.03 -13.00
CA ILE A 228 24.32 5.27 -12.11
C ILE A 228 24.88 3.85 -12.02
N GLU A 229 25.14 3.38 -10.81
CA GLU A 229 25.76 2.08 -10.53
C GLU A 229 24.86 1.20 -9.64
N ASN A 230 24.94 -0.13 -9.81
CA ASN A 230 24.39 -1.15 -8.91
C ASN A 230 22.87 -1.09 -8.63
N ALA A 231 22.08 -0.54 -9.55
CA ALA A 231 20.66 -0.27 -9.32
C ALA A 231 19.69 -0.88 -10.34
N VAL A 232 20.14 -1.68 -11.30
CA VAL A 232 19.30 -2.20 -12.39
C VAL A 232 19.41 -3.71 -12.54
N LYS A 233 18.30 -4.38 -12.89
CA LYS A 233 18.30 -5.81 -13.26
C LYS A 233 19.06 -6.01 -14.58
N ARG A 234 18.83 -5.12 -15.54
CA ARG A 234 19.52 -5.06 -16.83
C ARG A 234 19.93 -3.62 -17.13
N VAL A 235 21.14 -3.42 -17.66
CA VAL A 235 21.57 -2.08 -18.06
C VAL A 235 20.74 -1.57 -19.24
N PRO A 236 20.30 -0.30 -19.23
CA PRO A 236 19.45 0.25 -20.28
C PRO A 236 20.22 0.38 -21.62
N PRO A 237 19.54 0.28 -22.77
CA PRO A 237 20.16 0.51 -24.07
C PRO A 237 20.62 1.97 -24.25
N VAL A 238 21.79 2.17 -24.87
CA VAL A 238 22.27 3.52 -25.23
C VAL A 238 21.30 4.17 -26.22
N GLY A 239 20.97 5.44 -25.97
CA GLY A 239 20.01 6.23 -26.74
C GLY A 239 18.59 6.22 -26.17
N SER A 240 18.28 5.34 -25.21
CA SER A 240 16.98 5.37 -24.52
C SER A 240 16.88 6.53 -23.52
N VAL A 241 15.65 6.88 -23.11
CA VAL A 241 15.39 7.96 -22.15
C VAL A 241 14.84 7.38 -20.86
N LEU A 242 15.55 7.57 -19.75
CA LEU A 242 15.09 7.27 -18.41
C LEU A 242 14.27 8.45 -17.89
N VAL A 243 13.01 8.20 -17.55
CA VAL A 243 12.11 9.19 -16.95
C VAL A 243 11.96 8.89 -15.47
N ALA A 244 12.22 9.89 -14.62
CA ALA A 244 12.07 9.83 -13.17
C ALA A 244 10.98 10.80 -12.70
N TYR A 245 9.99 10.31 -11.94
CA TYR A 245 8.78 11.08 -11.62
C TYR A 245 8.41 11.12 -10.12
N GLY A 246 9.39 10.81 -9.25
CA GLY A 246 9.33 11.06 -7.80
C GLY A 246 8.82 9.86 -6.98
N VAL A 247 8.53 10.09 -5.70
CA VAL A 247 8.07 9.07 -4.74
C VAL A 247 6.67 9.37 -4.21
N HIS A 248 5.97 8.35 -3.74
CA HIS A 248 4.71 8.53 -3.02
C HIS A 248 4.99 8.95 -1.56
N PRO A 249 4.22 9.86 -0.91
CA PRO A 249 3.00 10.58 -1.34
C PRO A 249 3.28 11.97 -1.93
N THR A 250 4.00 12.04 -3.05
CA THR A 250 4.30 13.33 -3.72
C THR A 250 4.26 13.26 -5.25
N SER A 251 3.72 12.17 -5.78
CA SER A 251 3.66 11.89 -7.21
C SER A 251 2.41 12.44 -7.89
N ARG A 252 1.37 12.86 -7.15
CA ARG A 252 0.06 13.31 -7.68
C ARG A 252 -0.45 14.58 -7.00
N LEU A 253 0.39 15.62 -7.01
CA LEU A 253 0.18 16.90 -6.33
C LEU A 253 -0.83 17.84 -6.99
N CYS A 254 -0.94 17.86 -8.33
CA CYS A 254 -1.83 18.79 -9.03
C CYS A 254 -2.26 18.27 -10.41
N GLN A 255 -3.56 18.00 -10.54
CA GLN A 255 -4.27 17.73 -11.77
C GLN A 255 -4.40 18.98 -12.66
N ALA A 256 -4.59 18.81 -13.98
CA ALA A 256 -4.83 19.94 -14.88
C ALA A 256 -6.28 20.46 -14.81
N ILE A 257 -7.26 19.57 -14.93
CA ILE A 257 -8.69 19.91 -14.83
C ILE A 257 -9.33 19.06 -13.73
N HIS A 258 -9.97 19.74 -12.78
CA HIS A 258 -10.73 19.10 -11.70
C HIS A 258 -12.20 19.46 -11.81
N VAL A 259 -13.08 18.47 -11.93
CA VAL A 259 -14.52 18.66 -11.94
C VAL A 259 -15.12 17.90 -10.76
N THR A 260 -15.88 18.57 -9.91
CA THR A 260 -16.49 17.91 -8.74
C THR A 260 -17.89 18.44 -8.45
N ASN A 261 -18.81 17.55 -8.05
CA ASN A 261 -20.17 17.90 -7.62
C ASN A 261 -20.91 18.80 -8.61
N SER A 262 -20.75 18.56 -9.91
CA SER A 262 -21.21 19.45 -10.98
C SER A 262 -22.16 18.76 -11.96
N SER A 263 -22.68 19.48 -12.95
CA SER A 263 -23.50 18.88 -13.99
C SER A 263 -23.38 19.58 -15.33
N ASP A 264 -23.54 18.82 -16.41
CA ASP A 264 -23.55 19.32 -17.79
C ASP A 264 -22.25 20.08 -18.09
N VAL A 265 -21.12 19.36 -18.10
CA VAL A 265 -19.80 19.93 -18.39
C VAL A 265 -19.35 19.50 -19.79
N SER A 266 -18.82 20.44 -20.58
CA SER A 266 -18.27 20.19 -21.92
C SER A 266 -16.82 20.69 -22.01
N ILE A 267 -15.94 19.87 -22.57
CA ILE A 267 -14.54 20.21 -22.85
C ILE A 267 -14.32 19.96 -24.35
N GLU A 268 -14.08 21.03 -25.09
CA GLU A 268 -14.09 21.07 -26.56
C GLU A 268 -12.77 21.66 -27.08
N ASP A 269 -11.96 20.91 -27.83
CA ASP A 269 -10.68 21.42 -28.38
C ASP A 269 -9.77 22.02 -27.29
N VAL A 270 -9.45 21.19 -26.29
CA VAL A 270 -8.56 21.56 -25.19
C VAL A 270 -7.36 20.63 -25.21
N MET A 271 -6.16 21.20 -25.08
CA MET A 271 -4.91 20.44 -25.05
C MET A 271 -4.23 20.55 -23.68
N ILE A 272 -3.71 19.44 -23.17
CA ILE A 272 -2.98 19.35 -21.89
C ILE A 272 -1.62 18.73 -22.18
N HIS A 273 -0.56 19.50 -21.91
CA HIS A 273 0.81 19.05 -22.16
C HIS A 273 1.50 18.36 -21.00
N ASP A 274 1.07 18.65 -19.78
CA ASP A 274 1.66 18.13 -18.56
C ASP A 274 0.60 18.15 -17.46
N ALA A 275 0.82 17.37 -16.41
CA ALA A 275 0.15 17.53 -15.14
C ALA A 275 0.98 16.86 -14.04
N GLY A 276 1.06 17.52 -12.89
CA GLY A 276 1.64 16.97 -11.67
C GLY A 276 0.75 15.90 -11.01
N GLY A 277 -0.04 15.18 -11.78
CA GLY A 277 -1.11 14.26 -11.42
C GLY A 277 -1.83 13.82 -12.70
N MET A 278 -3.16 13.76 -12.67
CA MET A 278 -3.98 13.42 -13.84
C MET A 278 -4.24 14.64 -14.74
N GLY A 279 -4.53 14.40 -16.02
CA GLY A 279 -5.00 15.44 -16.94
C GLY A 279 -6.39 15.95 -16.55
N LEU A 280 -7.34 15.04 -16.40
CA LEU A 280 -8.72 15.33 -16.00
C LEU A 280 -9.15 14.36 -14.90
N ILE A 281 -9.66 14.89 -13.79
CA ILE A 281 -10.34 14.11 -12.75
C ILE A 281 -11.75 14.67 -12.54
N VAL A 282 -12.75 13.80 -12.66
CA VAL A 282 -14.17 14.10 -12.54
C VAL A 282 -14.77 13.28 -11.41
N GLU A 283 -15.35 13.98 -10.43
CA GLU A 283 -15.96 13.38 -9.24
C GLU A 283 -17.43 13.82 -9.17
N ARG A 284 -18.35 12.91 -8.82
CA ARG A 284 -19.73 13.29 -8.45
C ARG A 284 -20.42 14.23 -9.44
N THR A 285 -20.23 13.97 -10.73
CA THR A 285 -20.71 14.86 -11.80
C THR A 285 -21.72 14.14 -12.69
N ASN A 286 -22.78 14.86 -13.05
CA ASN A 286 -23.84 14.38 -13.93
C ASN A 286 -23.66 14.94 -15.34
N ASN A 287 -23.43 14.08 -16.33
CA ASN A 287 -23.11 14.43 -17.72
C ASN A 287 -21.76 15.16 -17.89
N ILE A 288 -20.90 14.57 -18.71
CA ILE A 288 -19.62 15.14 -19.13
C ILE A 288 -19.40 14.78 -20.60
N THR A 289 -19.03 15.76 -21.41
CA THR A 289 -18.69 15.58 -22.82
C THR A 289 -17.25 16.02 -23.05
N LEU A 290 -16.45 15.14 -23.63
CA LEU A 290 -15.11 15.42 -24.14
C LEU A 290 -15.16 15.30 -25.66
N ASP A 291 -14.88 16.39 -26.35
CA ASP A 291 -14.78 16.45 -27.81
C ASP A 291 -13.44 17.08 -28.16
N GLU A 292 -12.56 16.33 -28.82
CA GLU A 292 -11.22 16.84 -29.18
C GLU A 292 -10.38 17.26 -27.96
N LEU A 293 -10.52 16.57 -26.81
CA LEU A 293 -9.57 16.68 -25.71
C LEU A 293 -8.27 15.97 -26.10
N VAL A 294 -7.15 16.69 -26.00
CA VAL A 294 -5.82 16.16 -26.30
C VAL A 294 -4.96 16.16 -25.05
N VAL A 295 -4.43 15.00 -24.66
CA VAL A 295 -3.38 14.85 -23.65
C VAL A 295 -2.16 14.28 -24.34
N THR A 296 -1.10 15.08 -24.48
CA THR A 296 0.14 14.68 -25.16
C THR A 296 1.31 15.51 -24.67
N SER A 297 2.51 14.95 -24.61
CA SER A 297 3.70 15.70 -24.24
C SER A 297 3.93 16.86 -25.22
N ASN A 298 4.42 18.00 -24.74
CA ASN A 298 4.94 19.00 -25.67
C ASN A 298 6.16 18.42 -26.39
N GLY A 299 6.45 18.83 -27.63
CA GLY A 299 7.45 18.19 -28.49
C GLY A 299 8.86 18.03 -27.89
N ASP A 300 9.15 18.75 -26.80
CA ASP A 300 10.40 18.75 -26.05
C ASP A 300 10.47 17.73 -24.90
N ARG A 301 9.38 17.01 -24.61
CA ARG A 301 9.24 16.03 -23.51
C ARG A 301 8.80 14.66 -24.06
N ILE A 302 9.24 13.59 -23.40
CA ILE A 302 8.76 12.22 -23.66
C ILE A 302 7.40 11.98 -23.02
N VAL A 303 7.16 12.52 -21.82
CA VAL A 303 5.97 12.23 -21.02
C VAL A 303 5.03 13.44 -20.95
N SER A 304 3.72 13.17 -20.92
CA SER A 304 2.65 14.14 -20.65
C SER A 304 2.35 14.21 -19.16
N THR A 305 1.34 13.48 -18.68
CA THR A 305 0.87 13.52 -17.29
C THR A 305 1.52 12.42 -16.43
N ARG A 306 1.76 12.72 -15.16
CA ARG A 306 2.33 11.74 -14.19
C ARG A 306 1.36 10.62 -13.79
N ALA A 307 0.07 10.79 -14.06
CA ALA A 307 -0.97 9.81 -13.84
C ALA A 307 -1.90 9.76 -15.07
N ASP A 308 -3.14 9.32 -14.88
CA ASP A 308 -4.15 9.10 -15.90
C ASP A 308 -4.37 10.34 -16.78
N ALA A 309 -4.68 10.15 -18.06
CA ALA A 309 -5.14 11.26 -18.89
C ALA A 309 -6.53 11.73 -18.44
N THR A 310 -7.45 10.80 -18.21
CA THR A 310 -8.81 11.09 -17.73
C THR A 310 -9.28 10.05 -16.71
N HIS A 311 -9.99 10.51 -15.69
CA HIS A 311 -10.46 9.68 -14.60
C HIS A 311 -11.83 10.17 -14.09
N PHE A 312 -12.75 9.23 -13.86
CA PHE A 312 -14.15 9.50 -13.51
C PHE A 312 -14.59 8.59 -12.37
N ILE A 313 -14.89 9.19 -11.22
CA ILE A 313 -15.32 8.47 -10.01
C ILE A 313 -16.68 8.96 -9.52
N GLY A 314 -17.61 8.02 -9.34
CA GLY A 314 -18.95 8.31 -8.85
C GLY A 314 -19.71 9.32 -9.71
N CYS A 315 -19.62 9.20 -11.04
CA CYS A 315 -20.36 10.03 -12.00
C CYS A 315 -21.73 9.44 -12.34
N ARG A 316 -22.61 10.19 -13.00
CA ARG A 316 -23.90 9.67 -13.51
C ARG A 316 -24.31 10.36 -14.80
N GLY A 317 -25.42 9.90 -15.39
CA GLY A 317 -25.85 10.39 -16.70
C GLY A 317 -24.98 9.78 -17.78
N THR A 318 -24.43 10.58 -18.69
CA THR A 318 -23.56 10.09 -19.77
C THR A 318 -22.17 10.72 -19.72
N ILE A 319 -21.14 9.88 -19.77
CA ILE A 319 -19.78 10.27 -20.14
C ILE A 319 -19.65 10.03 -21.64
N GLU A 320 -19.51 11.08 -22.43
CA GLU A 320 -19.23 11.00 -23.87
C GLU A 320 -17.78 11.43 -24.12
N ILE A 321 -17.00 10.57 -24.79
CA ILE A 321 -15.60 10.82 -25.15
C ILE A 321 -15.44 10.57 -26.65
N LYS A 322 -15.18 11.61 -27.43
CA LYS A 322 -15.08 11.50 -28.87
C LYS A 322 -13.98 12.37 -29.46
N ASN A 323 -13.37 11.89 -30.54
CA ASN A 323 -12.31 12.60 -31.26
C ASN A 323 -11.09 12.97 -30.39
N CYS A 324 -10.89 12.30 -29.25
CA CYS A 324 -9.82 12.62 -28.31
C CYS A 324 -8.51 11.90 -28.67
N LEU A 325 -7.39 12.51 -28.27
CA LEU A 325 -6.05 11.92 -28.36
C LEU A 325 -5.43 11.87 -26.97
N PHE A 326 -5.07 10.67 -26.51
CA PHE A 326 -4.46 10.44 -25.20
C PHE A 326 -3.15 9.65 -25.39
N GLU A 327 -2.01 10.32 -25.20
CA GLU A 327 -0.69 9.70 -25.38
C GLU A 327 0.35 10.21 -24.37
N HIS A 328 1.42 9.44 -24.22
CA HIS A 328 2.62 9.78 -23.43
C HIS A 328 2.43 9.88 -21.91
N MET A 329 1.27 9.51 -21.36
CA MET A 329 1.00 9.54 -19.93
C MET A 329 1.54 8.30 -19.19
N LEU A 330 1.81 8.46 -17.90
CA LEU A 330 2.36 7.41 -17.04
C LEU A 330 1.32 6.46 -16.43
N ASP A 331 0.04 6.62 -16.76
CA ASP A 331 -1.02 5.74 -16.30
C ASP A 331 -2.07 5.54 -17.40
N ASP A 332 -3.32 5.28 -17.03
CA ASP A 332 -4.40 4.93 -17.95
C ASP A 332 -4.84 6.10 -18.85
N GLY A 333 -5.39 5.78 -20.01
CA GLY A 333 -6.07 6.77 -20.86
C GLY A 333 -7.40 7.23 -20.28
N VAL A 334 -8.24 6.27 -19.96
CA VAL A 334 -9.57 6.50 -19.37
C VAL A 334 -9.77 5.55 -18.22
N ASN A 335 -10.17 6.07 -17.06
CA ASN A 335 -10.62 5.28 -15.92
C ASN A 335 -12.03 5.71 -15.49
N VAL A 336 -13.02 4.80 -15.51
CA VAL A 336 -14.40 5.08 -15.07
C VAL A 336 -14.83 4.05 -14.03
N HIS A 337 -15.10 4.48 -12.80
CA HIS A 337 -15.50 3.56 -11.74
C HIS A 337 -16.40 4.20 -10.65
N GLY A 338 -17.00 3.34 -9.83
CA GLY A 338 -17.60 3.72 -8.53
C GLY A 338 -16.64 3.43 -7.37
N ALA A 339 -17.06 3.68 -6.13
CA ALA A 339 -16.28 3.28 -4.95
C ALA A 339 -16.95 2.13 -4.18
N TYR A 340 -16.14 1.24 -3.63
CA TYR A 340 -16.52 0.40 -2.50
C TYR A 340 -16.13 1.08 -1.20
N VAL A 341 -17.05 1.12 -0.24
CA VAL A 341 -16.79 1.65 1.10
C VAL A 341 -16.96 0.53 2.11
N LYS A 342 -15.97 0.33 2.99
CA LYS A 342 -16.07 -0.66 4.08
C LYS A 342 -17.16 -0.28 5.06
N VAL A 343 -17.88 -1.28 5.55
CA VAL A 343 -18.70 -1.15 6.76
C VAL A 343 -17.83 -1.58 7.94
N GLU A 344 -17.46 -0.63 8.78
CA GLU A 344 -16.69 -0.86 10.00
C GLU A 344 -17.56 -1.43 11.11
N GLU A 345 -18.78 -0.91 11.25
CA GLU A 345 -19.70 -1.32 12.32
C GLU A 345 -21.17 -1.09 11.94
N TYR A 346 -22.05 -2.01 12.32
CA TYR A 346 -23.50 -1.78 12.34
C TYR A 346 -23.90 -1.25 13.72
N LEU A 347 -24.25 0.03 13.79
CA LEU A 347 -24.53 0.74 15.05
C LEU A 347 -25.98 0.52 15.56
N GLY A 348 -26.78 -0.29 14.87
CA GLY A 348 -28.21 -0.42 15.13
C GLY A 348 -29.02 0.72 14.51
N GLU A 349 -30.35 0.65 14.65
CA GLU A 349 -31.29 1.69 14.15
C GLU A 349 -31.11 2.05 12.67
N ARG A 350 -30.62 1.11 11.86
CA ARG A 350 -30.29 1.28 10.43
C ARG A 350 -29.05 2.14 10.13
N LYS A 351 -28.20 2.36 11.13
CA LYS A 351 -26.96 3.13 11.02
C LYS A 351 -25.74 2.25 10.85
N PHE A 352 -24.84 2.65 9.95
CA PHE A 352 -23.58 1.97 9.68
C PHE A 352 -22.43 2.96 9.79
N LEU A 353 -21.41 2.63 10.56
CA LEU A 353 -20.12 3.32 10.50
C LEU A 353 -19.37 2.79 9.28
N CYS A 354 -18.95 3.70 8.42
CA CYS A 354 -18.34 3.40 7.12
C CYS A 354 -16.97 4.04 6.99
N GLU A 355 -16.08 3.39 6.25
CA GLU A 355 -14.71 3.86 5.99
C GLU A 355 -14.36 3.84 4.50
N ILE A 356 -13.97 5.00 3.97
CA ILE A 356 -13.36 5.15 2.65
C ILE A 356 -11.99 4.50 2.70
N SER A 357 -11.84 3.44 1.91
CA SER A 357 -10.89 2.37 2.22
C SER A 357 -9.49 2.58 1.66
N HIS A 358 -9.35 3.28 0.53
CA HIS A 358 -8.05 3.66 -0.02
C HIS A 358 -7.73 5.12 0.32
N PHE A 359 -6.52 5.41 0.80
CA PHE A 359 -6.18 6.74 1.29
C PHE A 359 -6.23 7.84 0.21
N GLN A 360 -5.97 7.50 -1.06
CA GLN A 360 -6.12 8.47 -2.14
C GLN A 360 -7.59 8.77 -2.48
N GLN A 361 -8.56 8.01 -1.96
CA GLN A 361 -9.99 8.32 -2.12
C GLN A 361 -10.55 9.09 -0.92
N TRP A 362 -9.75 9.33 0.13
CA TRP A 362 -10.19 10.09 1.30
C TRP A 362 -10.71 11.47 0.89
N GLY A 363 -11.88 11.82 1.41
CA GLY A 363 -12.65 13.02 1.11
C GLY A 363 -13.68 12.85 0.00
N LEU A 364 -13.75 11.68 -0.65
CA LEU A 364 -14.80 11.37 -1.62
C LEU A 364 -16.20 11.52 -0.99
N THR A 365 -17.05 12.30 -1.65
CA THR A 365 -18.48 12.34 -1.30
C THR A 365 -19.16 11.08 -1.81
N PHE A 366 -19.17 10.02 -0.99
CA PHE A 366 -19.65 8.70 -1.41
C PHE A 366 -21.18 8.66 -1.68
N ALA A 367 -21.99 9.20 -0.78
CA ALA A 367 -23.46 9.15 -0.88
C ALA A 367 -24.14 10.35 -0.19
N GLU A 368 -25.38 10.63 -0.60
CA GLU A 368 -26.25 11.66 -0.03
C GLU A 368 -27.66 11.11 0.25
N PRO A 369 -28.48 11.77 1.10
CA PRO A 369 -29.88 11.40 1.29
C PRO A 369 -30.63 11.25 -0.05
N GLY A 370 -31.28 10.10 -0.23
CA GLY A 370 -31.98 9.74 -1.47
C GLY A 370 -31.17 8.88 -2.44
N ASP A 371 -29.85 8.72 -2.25
CA ASP A 371 -29.05 7.82 -3.08
C ASP A 371 -29.45 6.35 -2.84
N ARG A 372 -29.52 5.55 -3.91
CA ARG A 372 -29.66 4.09 -3.85
C ARG A 372 -28.29 3.49 -3.59
N VAL A 373 -28.24 2.51 -2.69
CA VAL A 373 -27.02 1.80 -2.33
C VAL A 373 -27.26 0.30 -2.26
N ALA A 374 -26.22 -0.48 -2.50
CA ALA A 374 -26.19 -1.92 -2.25
C ALA A 374 -25.29 -2.24 -1.07
N LEU A 375 -25.73 -3.12 -0.17
CA LEU A 375 -24.90 -3.79 0.81
C LEU A 375 -24.34 -5.08 0.19
N LEU A 376 -23.03 -5.29 0.34
CA LEU A 376 -22.30 -6.40 -0.26
C LEU A 376 -21.56 -7.19 0.82
N SER A 377 -21.45 -8.51 0.62
CA SER A 377 -20.50 -9.32 1.38
C SER A 377 -19.11 -9.15 0.80
N ARG A 378 -18.08 -8.90 1.62
CA ARG A 378 -16.70 -8.87 1.12
C ARG A 378 -16.14 -10.24 0.79
N LYS A 379 -16.84 -11.35 1.08
CA LYS A 379 -16.40 -12.72 0.73
C LYS A 379 -16.58 -13.05 -0.74
N ASN A 380 -17.63 -12.53 -1.38
CA ASN A 380 -17.93 -12.81 -2.78
C ASN A 380 -18.19 -11.55 -3.60
N ILE A 381 -18.13 -10.37 -2.97
CA ILE A 381 -18.36 -9.04 -3.54
C ILE A 381 -19.68 -8.87 -4.31
N LEU A 382 -20.66 -9.73 -4.04
CA LEU A 382 -21.99 -9.65 -4.62
C LEU A 382 -22.95 -8.91 -3.67
N PRO A 383 -23.88 -8.10 -4.21
CA PRO A 383 -24.89 -7.43 -3.41
C PRO A 383 -25.90 -8.43 -2.84
N PHE A 384 -26.24 -8.28 -1.56
CA PHE A 384 -27.28 -9.10 -0.91
C PHE A 384 -28.52 -8.27 -0.51
N SER A 385 -28.42 -6.94 -0.50
CA SER A 385 -29.54 -6.05 -0.20
C SER A 385 -29.35 -4.71 -0.89
N GLU A 386 -30.43 -4.17 -1.46
CA GLU A 386 -30.48 -2.80 -1.95
C GLU A 386 -31.43 -1.96 -1.10
N THR A 387 -31.09 -0.69 -0.92
CA THR A 387 -31.87 0.25 -0.11
C THR A 387 -31.56 1.70 -0.53
N THR A 388 -32.08 2.67 0.21
CA THR A 388 -31.86 4.10 -0.03
C THR A 388 -31.24 4.72 1.22
N VAL A 389 -30.37 5.69 1.02
CA VAL A 389 -29.76 6.48 2.11
C VAL A 389 -30.78 7.49 2.63
N GLU A 390 -30.98 7.54 3.95
CA GLU A 390 -31.80 8.56 4.63
C GLU A 390 -30.97 9.74 5.14
N ASP A 391 -29.76 9.46 5.64
CA ASP A 391 -28.89 10.47 6.25
C ASP A 391 -27.42 10.04 6.16
N VAL A 392 -26.51 11.02 6.09
CA VAL A 392 -25.06 10.81 6.09
C VAL A 392 -24.41 11.85 7.01
N GLU A 393 -23.75 11.37 8.06
CA GLU A 393 -22.96 12.18 9.00
C GLU A 393 -21.47 11.96 8.72
N VAL A 394 -20.81 12.91 8.06
CA VAL A 394 -19.37 12.87 7.81
C VAL A 394 -18.61 13.16 9.09
N LEU A 395 -17.75 12.23 9.52
CA LEU A 395 -16.95 12.37 10.75
C LEU A 395 -15.58 12.99 10.47
N ASN A 396 -14.94 12.56 9.38
CA ASN A 396 -13.67 13.07 8.88
C ASN A 396 -13.49 12.65 7.40
N GLU A 397 -12.30 12.86 6.82
CA GLU A 397 -12.04 12.56 5.40
C GLU A 397 -12.16 11.08 5.03
N HIS A 398 -12.04 10.15 5.98
CA HIS A 398 -12.08 8.72 5.67
C HIS A 398 -13.23 7.99 6.36
N ARG A 399 -13.98 8.61 7.28
CA ARG A 399 -15.09 7.96 7.99
C ARG A 399 -16.37 8.79 8.01
N PHE A 400 -17.49 8.10 7.89
CA PHE A 400 -18.83 8.66 7.99
C PHE A 400 -19.83 7.65 8.56
N VAL A 401 -20.94 8.13 9.11
CA VAL A 401 -22.07 7.29 9.52
C VAL A 401 -23.18 7.45 8.50
N MET A 402 -23.70 6.33 8.00
CA MET A 402 -24.77 6.29 7.01
C MET A 402 -26.03 5.64 7.60
N THR A 403 -27.15 6.35 7.52
CA THR A 403 -28.46 5.83 7.92
C THR A 403 -29.20 5.35 6.68
N LEU A 404 -29.66 4.09 6.68
CA LEU A 404 -30.38 3.48 5.56
C LEU A 404 -31.88 3.44 5.82
N ALA A 405 -32.68 3.55 4.75
CA ALA A 405 -34.14 3.49 4.82
C ALA A 405 -34.64 2.14 5.32
N LYS A 406 -34.04 1.07 4.79
CA LYS A 406 -34.29 -0.31 5.16
C LYS A 406 -32.98 -1.08 5.33
N VAL A 407 -32.94 -1.92 6.35
CA VAL A 407 -31.89 -2.92 6.58
C VAL A 407 -32.57 -4.29 6.62
N PRO A 408 -31.97 -5.34 6.04
CA PRO A 408 -32.47 -6.71 6.18
C PRO A 408 -32.61 -7.13 7.65
N ASP A 409 -33.57 -8.01 7.94
CA ASP A 409 -33.80 -8.52 9.31
C ASP A 409 -32.54 -9.23 9.87
N THR A 410 -31.72 -9.78 8.97
CA THR A 410 -30.46 -10.45 9.30
C THR A 410 -29.38 -10.00 8.32
N LEU A 411 -28.21 -9.63 8.85
CA LEU A 411 -27.02 -9.33 8.06
C LEU A 411 -26.18 -10.60 7.90
N PRO A 412 -25.55 -10.82 6.72
CA PRO A 412 -24.67 -11.97 6.53
C PRO A 412 -23.44 -11.87 7.44
N GLU A 413 -22.91 -13.03 7.81
CA GLU A 413 -21.73 -13.12 8.67
C GLU A 413 -20.44 -12.76 7.91
N GLY A 414 -19.63 -11.89 8.52
CA GLY A 414 -18.35 -11.44 7.99
C GLY A 414 -18.33 -9.97 7.57
N PRO A 415 -17.21 -9.49 7.03
CA PRO A 415 -17.03 -8.09 6.69
C PRO A 415 -17.91 -7.68 5.50
N LEU A 416 -18.46 -6.47 5.56
CA LEU A 416 -19.39 -5.93 4.57
C LEU A 416 -18.80 -4.69 3.88
N SER A 417 -19.29 -4.40 2.69
CA SER A 417 -19.06 -3.13 2.00
C SER A 417 -20.39 -2.54 1.51
N VAL A 418 -20.35 -1.27 1.14
CA VAL A 418 -21.43 -0.56 0.46
C VAL A 418 -20.94 -0.06 -0.90
N GLU A 419 -21.82 -0.12 -1.89
CA GLU A 419 -21.65 0.45 -3.22
C GLU A 419 -22.80 1.44 -3.49
N ASN A 420 -22.51 2.57 -4.14
CA ASN A 420 -23.53 3.56 -4.51
C ASN A 420 -24.07 3.26 -5.92
N LEU A 421 -25.35 2.92 -6.01
CA LEU A 421 -26.03 2.56 -7.26
C LEU A 421 -26.62 3.75 -8.02
N THR A 422 -26.73 4.93 -7.41
CA THR A 422 -27.22 6.14 -8.08
C THR A 422 -26.16 6.72 -9.03
N TRP A 423 -24.89 6.51 -8.71
CA TRP A 423 -23.77 7.19 -9.37
C TRP A 423 -22.96 6.26 -10.25
N TYR A 424 -23.67 5.70 -11.25
CA TYR A 424 -23.09 5.02 -12.40
C TYR A 424 -23.46 5.71 -13.70
N PRO A 425 -22.49 6.11 -14.53
CA PRO A 425 -22.76 6.72 -15.82
C PRO A 425 -22.88 5.67 -16.94
N ASP A 426 -23.65 5.98 -17.97
CA ASP A 426 -23.42 5.41 -19.30
C ASP A 426 -22.09 5.95 -19.86
N LEU A 427 -21.34 5.12 -20.58
CA LEU A 427 -20.10 5.51 -21.25
C LEU A 427 -20.22 5.32 -22.76
N VAL A 428 -19.91 6.37 -23.52
CA VAL A 428 -19.81 6.32 -24.99
C VAL A 428 -18.44 6.84 -25.41
N MET A 429 -17.62 5.96 -25.96
CA MET A 429 -16.29 6.28 -26.50
C MET A 429 -16.22 6.02 -28.00
N ARG A 430 -15.95 7.06 -28.80
CA ARG A 430 -15.89 6.97 -30.26
C ARG A 430 -14.71 7.69 -30.88
N ASP A 431 -14.09 7.08 -31.88
CA ASP A 431 -13.13 7.76 -32.75
C ASP A 431 -11.94 8.39 -31.97
N ASN A 432 -11.53 7.77 -30.86
CA ASN A 432 -10.41 8.21 -30.02
C ASN A 432 -9.13 7.43 -30.31
N ILE A 433 -7.99 8.02 -29.97
CA ILE A 433 -6.67 7.38 -30.02
C ILE A 433 -6.07 7.38 -28.60
N ILE A 434 -5.73 6.19 -28.08
CA ILE A 434 -4.98 6.03 -26.84
C ILE A 434 -3.73 5.20 -27.14
N ARG A 435 -2.54 5.77 -26.93
CA ARG A 435 -1.30 5.08 -27.28
C ARG A 435 -0.10 5.50 -26.45
N GLU A 436 0.96 4.71 -26.54
CA GLU A 436 2.31 5.04 -26.09
C GLU A 436 2.38 5.34 -24.58
N ASN A 437 1.41 4.83 -23.82
CA ASN A 437 1.28 5.03 -22.38
C ASN A 437 1.78 3.83 -21.58
N ARG A 438 2.10 4.08 -20.30
CA ARG A 438 2.63 3.06 -19.37
C ARG A 438 1.62 1.99 -18.94
N ALA A 439 0.35 2.34 -18.75
CA ALA A 439 -0.59 1.44 -18.10
C ALA A 439 -1.61 0.85 -19.08
N ARG A 440 -2.90 0.86 -18.74
CA ARG A 440 -3.97 0.34 -19.60
C ARG A 440 -4.44 1.44 -20.56
N SER A 441 -5.10 1.06 -21.64
CA SER A 441 -5.77 2.08 -22.46
C SER A 441 -7.04 2.57 -21.76
N VAL A 442 -7.89 1.63 -21.30
CA VAL A 442 -9.14 1.92 -20.61
C VAL A 442 -9.33 1.00 -19.40
N LEU A 443 -9.63 1.56 -18.23
CA LEU A 443 -10.28 0.89 -17.11
C LEU A 443 -11.75 1.32 -17.08
N VAL A 444 -12.69 0.39 -17.16
CA VAL A 444 -14.12 0.73 -17.11
C VAL A 444 -14.93 -0.27 -16.29
N THR A 445 -15.47 0.22 -15.19
CA THR A 445 -16.38 -0.49 -14.30
C THR A 445 -17.53 0.40 -13.91
N THR A 446 -18.56 0.38 -14.75
CA THR A 446 -19.83 1.07 -14.50
C THR A 446 -21.01 0.14 -14.75
N LYS A 447 -22.08 0.30 -13.96
CA LYS A 447 -23.36 -0.38 -14.18
C LYS A 447 -24.20 0.23 -15.31
N GLY A 448 -23.83 1.42 -15.77
CA GLY A 448 -24.42 2.02 -16.97
C GLY A 448 -24.04 1.25 -18.24
N LYS A 449 -24.66 1.60 -19.35
CA LYS A 449 -24.33 1.01 -20.66
C LYS A 449 -23.00 1.53 -21.15
N VAL A 450 -22.16 0.63 -21.64
CA VAL A 450 -20.84 0.98 -22.18
C VAL A 450 -20.78 0.67 -23.67
N LEU A 451 -20.42 1.66 -24.47
CA LEU A 451 -20.12 1.53 -25.89
C LEU A 451 -18.73 2.09 -26.18
N ILE A 452 -17.82 1.23 -26.63
CA ILE A 452 -16.47 1.59 -27.06
C ILE A 452 -16.34 1.19 -28.53
N GLU A 453 -16.37 2.15 -29.44
CA GLU A 453 -16.32 1.88 -30.88
C GLU A 453 -15.39 2.77 -31.69
N ASN A 454 -14.79 2.21 -32.75
CA ASN A 454 -13.91 2.92 -33.69
C ASN A 454 -12.69 3.60 -33.04
N ASN A 455 -12.20 3.10 -31.91
CA ASN A 455 -11.02 3.64 -31.23
C ASN A 455 -9.74 2.90 -31.65
N TYR A 456 -8.60 3.55 -31.40
CA TYR A 456 -7.28 2.98 -31.55
C TYR A 456 -6.59 2.85 -30.19
N PHE A 457 -6.04 1.68 -29.87
CA PHE A 457 -5.41 1.37 -28.59
C PHE A 457 -4.01 0.76 -28.78
N SER A 458 -3.01 1.29 -28.08
CA SER A 458 -1.65 0.74 -28.02
C SER A 458 -0.96 1.07 -26.69
N SER A 459 -1.00 0.15 -25.73
CA SER A 459 -0.54 0.40 -24.36
C SER A 459 0.38 -0.71 -23.83
N GLN A 460 1.27 -0.36 -22.90
CA GLN A 460 2.23 -1.31 -22.30
C GLN A 460 1.52 -2.44 -21.52
N MET A 461 0.36 -2.18 -20.91
CA MET A 461 -0.44 -3.19 -20.18
C MET A 461 -1.65 -3.66 -21.00
N HIS A 462 -2.83 -3.77 -20.38
CA HIS A 462 -4.07 -4.24 -21.01
C HIS A 462 -4.66 -3.17 -21.95
N GLY A 463 -5.37 -3.59 -22.98
CA GLY A 463 -6.17 -2.67 -23.80
C GLY A 463 -7.31 -2.11 -22.98
N ILE A 464 -8.33 -2.94 -22.75
CA ILE A 464 -9.48 -2.63 -21.91
C ILE A 464 -9.47 -3.59 -20.72
N LEU A 465 -9.49 -3.03 -19.52
CA LEU A 465 -9.66 -3.74 -18.26
C LEU A 465 -11.03 -3.39 -17.66
N ILE A 466 -11.85 -4.41 -17.46
CA ILE A 466 -13.12 -4.37 -16.74
C ILE A 466 -12.87 -5.14 -15.44
N GLU A 467 -12.63 -4.42 -14.34
CA GLU A 467 -12.24 -5.01 -13.05
C GLU A 467 -12.85 -4.25 -11.87
N GLY A 468 -13.50 -4.99 -10.98
CA GLY A 468 -13.93 -4.48 -9.69
C GLY A 468 -13.07 -5.07 -8.57
N ASP A 469 -12.63 -4.23 -7.65
CA ASP A 469 -11.70 -4.58 -6.58
C ASP A 469 -12.21 -4.06 -5.24
N ASN A 470 -12.49 -4.95 -4.30
CA ASN A 470 -12.95 -4.61 -2.94
C ASN A 470 -11.88 -4.94 -1.88
N ASN A 471 -10.61 -4.81 -2.25
CA ASN A 471 -9.48 -5.09 -1.37
C ASN A 471 -8.31 -4.09 -1.48
N LYS A 472 -7.83 -3.74 -2.69
CA LYS A 472 -6.64 -2.90 -2.85
C LYS A 472 -7.02 -1.43 -3.10
N TRP A 473 -7.66 -1.16 -4.22
CA TRP A 473 -8.08 0.15 -4.72
C TRP A 473 -9.51 0.52 -4.34
N TYR A 474 -10.35 -0.46 -4.01
CA TYR A 474 -11.75 -0.25 -3.63
C TYR A 474 -12.58 0.42 -4.73
N GLU A 475 -12.32 0.03 -5.99
CA GLU A 475 -13.02 0.51 -7.17
C GLU A 475 -14.17 -0.46 -7.52
N SER A 476 -15.38 0.07 -7.58
CA SER A 476 -16.62 -0.69 -7.76
C SER A 476 -17.24 -0.48 -9.14
N GLY A 477 -18.29 -1.23 -9.45
CA GLY A 477 -19.01 -1.09 -10.73
C GLY A 477 -18.96 -2.33 -11.63
N ALA A 478 -19.40 -3.47 -11.09
CA ALA A 478 -19.73 -4.65 -11.89
C ALA A 478 -20.56 -4.29 -13.14
N VAL A 479 -19.98 -4.44 -14.34
CA VAL A 479 -20.64 -4.07 -15.60
C VAL A 479 -21.86 -4.93 -15.91
N GLU A 480 -22.86 -4.32 -16.54
CA GLU A 480 -24.14 -4.96 -16.86
C GLU A 480 -24.40 -5.11 -18.37
N ASP A 481 -23.84 -4.21 -19.21
CA ASP A 481 -23.99 -4.21 -20.67
C ASP A 481 -22.84 -3.45 -21.34
N VAL A 482 -21.92 -4.18 -21.96
CA VAL A 482 -20.71 -3.62 -22.59
C VAL A 482 -20.63 -4.07 -24.04
N THR A 483 -20.46 -3.12 -24.96
CA THR A 483 -20.19 -3.38 -26.36
C THR A 483 -18.88 -2.70 -26.78
N ILE A 484 -17.91 -3.51 -27.16
CA ILE A 484 -16.59 -3.10 -27.66
C ILE A 484 -16.51 -3.57 -29.11
N ARG A 485 -16.60 -2.63 -30.06
CA ARG A 485 -16.66 -2.99 -31.48
C ARG A 485 -15.86 -2.12 -32.43
N ASN A 486 -15.38 -2.71 -33.51
CA ASN A 486 -14.69 -2.00 -34.60
C ASN A 486 -13.46 -1.19 -34.13
N ASN A 487 -12.84 -1.55 -33.01
CA ASN A 487 -11.63 -0.90 -32.52
C ASN A 487 -10.38 -1.58 -33.11
N VAL A 488 -9.26 -0.86 -33.09
CA VAL A 488 -7.93 -1.38 -33.40
C VAL A 488 -7.12 -1.48 -32.12
N PHE A 489 -6.63 -2.67 -31.81
CA PHE A 489 -5.68 -2.93 -30.74
C PHE A 489 -4.34 -3.26 -31.39
N GLU A 490 -3.35 -2.39 -31.22
CA GLU A 490 -2.00 -2.58 -31.77
C GLU A 490 -1.02 -2.77 -30.62
N ASN A 491 -0.27 -3.86 -30.65
CA ASN A 491 0.83 -4.14 -29.72
C ASN A 491 0.49 -4.07 -28.22
N ILE A 492 -0.74 -4.39 -27.83
CA ILE A 492 -1.12 -4.45 -26.41
C ILE A 492 -0.19 -5.40 -25.65
N GLY A 493 0.35 -4.93 -24.53
CA GLY A 493 1.06 -5.79 -23.59
C GLY A 493 2.57 -5.91 -23.82
N TYR A 494 3.24 -4.91 -24.40
CA TYR A 494 4.69 -4.94 -24.64
C TYR A 494 5.56 -4.92 -23.36
N GLU A 495 4.98 -5.05 -22.17
CA GLU A 495 5.68 -5.49 -20.94
C GLU A 495 6.08 -6.99 -20.95
N ALA A 496 5.62 -7.77 -21.94
CA ALA A 496 5.87 -9.21 -22.12
C ALA A 496 5.41 -10.12 -20.96
N THR A 497 4.37 -9.70 -20.24
CA THR A 497 3.60 -10.53 -19.30
C THR A 497 2.21 -10.82 -19.89
N GLU A 498 1.38 -11.67 -19.25
CA GLU A 498 0.01 -11.97 -19.69
C GLU A 498 -0.89 -10.71 -19.68
N ARG A 499 -0.84 -9.92 -20.76
CA ARG A 499 -1.58 -8.66 -20.95
C ARG A 499 -2.46 -8.77 -22.19
N TYR A 500 -3.77 -8.75 -21.95
CA TYR A 500 -4.79 -8.97 -22.98
C TYR A 500 -5.37 -7.65 -23.52
N PRO A 501 -5.76 -7.62 -24.81
CA PRO A 501 -6.62 -6.59 -25.37
C PRO A 501 -7.93 -6.38 -24.59
N LEU A 502 -8.53 -7.46 -24.08
CA LEU A 502 -9.68 -7.43 -23.19
C LEU A 502 -9.43 -8.23 -21.91
N VAL A 503 -9.69 -7.62 -20.76
CA VAL A 503 -9.85 -8.33 -19.50
C VAL A 503 -11.22 -7.98 -18.91
N ALA A 504 -11.97 -8.99 -18.47
CA ALA A 504 -13.23 -8.83 -17.75
C ALA A 504 -13.24 -9.76 -16.54
N SER A 505 -12.74 -9.27 -15.41
CA SER A 505 -12.52 -10.09 -14.21
C SER A 505 -12.61 -9.21 -12.97
N PRO A 506 -13.33 -9.62 -11.92
CA PRO A 506 -13.10 -9.03 -10.61
C PRO A 506 -11.71 -9.38 -10.08
N LEU A 507 -11.16 -8.53 -9.22
CA LEU A 507 -9.92 -8.80 -8.49
C LEU A 507 -10.27 -9.42 -7.14
N TYR A 508 -10.13 -10.74 -7.04
CA TYR A 508 -10.39 -11.48 -5.80
C TYR A 508 -9.11 -11.68 -4.98
N THR A 509 -9.23 -11.55 -3.66
CA THR A 509 -8.22 -12.05 -2.71
C THR A 509 -8.28 -13.58 -2.59
N PRO A 510 -7.26 -14.22 -2.02
CA PRO A 510 -7.29 -15.66 -1.74
C PRO A 510 -8.49 -16.11 -0.87
N ASP A 511 -9.00 -15.23 -0.01
CA ASP A 511 -10.14 -15.49 0.88
C ASP A 511 -11.50 -15.23 0.21
N GLN A 512 -11.49 -14.59 -0.96
CA GLN A 512 -12.68 -14.33 -1.74
C GLN A 512 -12.97 -15.49 -2.69
N HIS A 513 -14.24 -15.80 -2.86
CA HIS A 513 -14.68 -16.92 -3.69
C HIS A 513 -15.91 -16.56 -4.51
N TRP A 514 -16.16 -17.35 -5.55
CA TRP A 514 -17.38 -17.23 -6.35
C TRP A 514 -18.62 -17.38 -5.44
N GLY A 515 -19.59 -16.48 -5.59
CA GLY A 515 -20.92 -16.65 -5.00
C GLY A 515 -21.84 -17.44 -5.94
N ASP A 516 -23.15 -17.44 -5.67
CA ASP A 516 -24.15 -18.11 -6.53
C ASP A 516 -24.45 -17.34 -7.84
N GLY A 517 -23.64 -16.34 -8.18
CA GLY A 517 -23.86 -15.47 -9.33
C GLY A 517 -22.56 -14.96 -9.93
N TYR A 518 -22.70 -14.32 -11.09
CA TYR A 518 -21.61 -13.73 -11.86
C TYR A 518 -21.49 -12.24 -11.57
N TYR A 519 -20.25 -11.76 -11.48
CA TYR A 519 -19.95 -10.37 -11.17
C TYR A 519 -20.22 -9.45 -12.38
N HIS A 520 -19.79 -9.85 -13.59
CA HIS A 520 -20.02 -9.08 -14.82
C HIS A 520 -21.07 -9.71 -15.73
N ARG A 521 -21.76 -8.89 -16.54
CA ARG A 521 -22.77 -9.35 -17.48
C ARG A 521 -22.64 -8.70 -18.86
N ASN A 522 -23.06 -9.45 -19.88
CA ASN A 522 -23.30 -8.99 -21.25
C ASN A 522 -22.12 -8.22 -21.87
N VAL A 523 -20.95 -8.84 -21.94
CA VAL A 523 -19.75 -8.25 -22.53
C VAL A 523 -19.60 -8.74 -23.97
N ARG A 524 -19.63 -7.82 -24.95
CA ARG A 524 -19.48 -8.13 -26.37
C ARG A 524 -18.22 -7.50 -26.94
N PHE A 525 -17.32 -8.33 -27.43
CA PHE A 525 -16.06 -7.94 -28.05
C PHE A 525 -16.07 -8.38 -29.52
N THR A 526 -16.54 -7.49 -30.40
CA THR A 526 -16.94 -7.87 -31.77
C THR A 526 -16.39 -6.99 -32.88
N GLY A 527 -15.92 -7.58 -33.98
CA GLY A 527 -15.49 -6.83 -35.16
C GLY A 527 -14.19 -6.03 -34.97
N ASN A 528 -13.42 -6.30 -33.92
CA ASN A 528 -12.18 -5.58 -33.64
C ASN A 528 -11.00 -6.14 -34.47
N THR A 529 -9.97 -5.32 -34.67
CA THR A 529 -8.70 -5.75 -35.29
C THR A 529 -7.60 -5.72 -34.24
N LEU A 530 -6.98 -6.87 -33.98
CA LEU A 530 -5.88 -7.05 -33.02
C LEU A 530 -4.61 -7.32 -33.82
N LYS A 531 -3.69 -6.36 -33.85
CA LYS A 531 -2.33 -6.53 -34.37
C LYS A 531 -1.42 -6.87 -33.20
N SER A 532 -1.00 -8.11 -33.11
CA SER A 532 -0.38 -8.66 -31.88
C SER A 532 0.87 -9.46 -32.20
N PHE A 533 1.90 -9.25 -31.38
CA PHE A 533 3.14 -10.04 -31.40
C PHE A 533 3.03 -11.32 -30.55
N ASN A 534 2.03 -11.42 -29.65
CA ASN A 534 1.91 -12.47 -28.64
C ASN A 534 0.65 -13.34 -28.75
N GLY A 535 -0.33 -12.95 -29.58
CA GLY A 535 -1.54 -13.72 -29.86
C GLY A 535 -2.61 -13.68 -28.76
N LEU A 536 -2.46 -12.86 -27.71
CA LEU A 536 -3.47 -12.73 -26.65
C LEU A 536 -4.71 -11.95 -27.13
N ILE A 537 -5.89 -12.39 -26.70
CA ILE A 537 -7.19 -11.83 -27.13
C ILE A 537 -8.00 -11.37 -25.91
N ALA A 538 -8.37 -12.30 -25.01
CA ALA A 538 -9.24 -11.99 -23.89
C ALA A 538 -8.98 -12.85 -22.64
N ASN A 539 -9.18 -12.27 -21.45
CA ASN A 539 -9.24 -13.00 -20.19
C ASN A 539 -10.51 -12.62 -19.44
N ALA A 540 -11.39 -13.59 -19.18
CA ALA A 540 -12.66 -13.36 -18.53
C ALA A 540 -12.85 -14.27 -17.31
N ARG A 541 -13.26 -13.68 -16.19
CA ARG A 541 -13.62 -14.39 -14.97
C ARG A 541 -14.94 -13.87 -14.38
N SER A 542 -15.81 -14.78 -13.93
CA SER A 542 -17.11 -14.41 -13.35
C SER A 542 -17.98 -13.55 -14.29
N VAL A 543 -18.11 -13.97 -15.55
CA VAL A 543 -18.89 -13.27 -16.58
C VAL A 543 -20.06 -14.12 -17.05
N GLN A 544 -21.26 -13.52 -17.08
CA GLN A 544 -22.43 -14.11 -17.72
C GLN A 544 -22.78 -13.38 -19.02
N GLY A 545 -22.85 -14.09 -20.15
CA GLY A 545 -23.10 -13.48 -21.46
C GLY A 545 -21.85 -12.82 -22.02
N LEU A 546 -20.88 -13.62 -22.45
CA LEU A 546 -19.65 -13.14 -23.10
C LEU A 546 -19.68 -13.50 -24.59
N GLU A 547 -19.54 -12.51 -25.47
CA GLU A 547 -19.43 -12.72 -26.92
C GLU A 547 -18.07 -12.23 -27.44
N ILE A 548 -17.30 -13.11 -28.09
CA ILE A 548 -16.07 -12.77 -28.81
C ILE A 548 -16.28 -13.16 -30.26
N SER A 549 -16.62 -12.19 -31.12
CA SER A 549 -17.05 -12.50 -32.49
C SER A 549 -16.45 -11.62 -33.57
N ASN A 550 -16.28 -12.15 -34.79
CA ASN A 550 -15.90 -11.36 -35.97
C ASN A 550 -14.57 -10.57 -35.85
N ASN A 551 -13.68 -10.94 -34.91
CA ASN A 551 -12.43 -10.22 -34.71
C ASN A 551 -11.35 -10.71 -35.70
N LYS A 552 -10.46 -9.81 -36.11
CA LYS A 552 -9.27 -10.13 -36.93
C LYS A 552 -8.03 -10.08 -36.05
N ILE A 553 -7.30 -11.19 -35.94
CA ILE A 553 -6.10 -11.33 -35.12
C ILE A 553 -4.91 -11.54 -36.05
N LEU A 554 -4.07 -10.51 -36.16
CA LEU A 554 -3.00 -10.41 -37.13
C LEU A 554 -1.66 -10.40 -36.38
N PHE A 555 -0.74 -11.27 -36.79
CA PHE A 555 0.62 -11.25 -36.26
C PHE A 555 1.33 -9.93 -36.61
N SER A 556 2.02 -9.34 -35.63
CA SER A 556 2.92 -8.21 -35.82
C SER A 556 4.36 -8.60 -35.47
N GLU A 557 5.32 -8.10 -36.26
CA GLU A 557 6.77 -8.26 -36.02
C GLU A 557 7.37 -7.06 -35.26
N ASP A 558 6.55 -6.12 -34.79
CA ASP A 558 7.01 -4.90 -34.11
C ASP A 558 7.78 -5.21 -32.82
N TYR A 559 7.43 -6.32 -32.15
CA TYR A 559 8.10 -6.83 -30.96
C TYR A 559 8.44 -8.32 -31.12
N PRO A 560 9.41 -8.85 -30.35
CA PRO A 560 9.74 -10.27 -30.37
C PRO A 560 8.50 -11.13 -30.12
N ALA A 561 8.32 -12.19 -30.90
CA ALA A 561 7.26 -13.16 -30.64
C ALA A 561 7.52 -13.88 -29.31
N VAL A 562 6.59 -13.78 -28.36
CA VAL A 562 6.68 -14.44 -27.05
C VAL A 562 5.43 -15.30 -26.85
N ASP A 563 5.63 -16.58 -26.52
CA ASP A 563 4.55 -17.47 -26.10
C ASP A 563 4.26 -17.24 -24.61
N VAL A 564 3.30 -16.35 -24.34
CA VAL A 564 2.99 -15.85 -22.99
C VAL A 564 1.75 -16.50 -22.38
N GLY A 565 1.02 -17.37 -23.08
CA GLY A 565 -0.19 -17.98 -22.51
C GLY A 565 -1.22 -18.41 -23.54
N GLU A 566 -2.45 -18.59 -23.07
CA GLU A 566 -3.58 -18.99 -23.89
C GLU A 566 -4.26 -17.73 -24.46
N ALA A 567 -4.65 -17.75 -25.73
CA ALA A 567 -5.20 -16.57 -26.40
C ALA A 567 -6.51 -16.09 -25.76
N VAL A 568 -7.35 -17.02 -25.30
CA VAL A 568 -8.54 -16.74 -24.50
C VAL A 568 -8.53 -17.58 -23.23
N VAL A 569 -8.71 -16.94 -22.08
CA VAL A 569 -8.85 -17.60 -20.77
C VAL A 569 -10.23 -17.32 -20.20
N LEU A 570 -10.95 -18.38 -19.83
CA LEU A 570 -12.28 -18.32 -19.22
C LEU A 570 -12.28 -19.04 -17.88
N GLU A 571 -12.77 -18.36 -16.84
CA GLU A 571 -12.91 -18.93 -15.50
C GLU A 571 -14.28 -18.59 -14.92
N TYR A 572 -15.03 -19.58 -14.43
CA TYR A 572 -16.35 -19.37 -13.84
C TYR A 572 -17.24 -18.46 -14.70
N CYS A 573 -17.41 -18.80 -15.99
CA CYS A 573 -18.24 -18.03 -16.92
C CYS A 573 -19.48 -18.84 -17.36
N ASN A 574 -20.54 -18.14 -17.80
CA ASN A 574 -21.74 -18.76 -18.35
C ASN A 574 -22.22 -18.01 -19.59
N ASP A 575 -22.85 -18.73 -20.52
CA ASP A 575 -23.37 -18.19 -21.78
C ASP A 575 -22.26 -17.48 -22.58
N VAL A 576 -21.30 -18.28 -23.05
CA VAL A 576 -20.10 -17.79 -23.74
C VAL A 576 -20.13 -18.20 -25.21
N ALA A 577 -20.08 -17.22 -26.12
CA ALA A 577 -20.05 -17.44 -27.55
C ALA A 577 -18.76 -16.89 -28.17
N ILE A 578 -17.95 -17.76 -28.78
CA ILE A 578 -16.72 -17.41 -29.49
C ILE A 578 -16.83 -17.86 -30.93
N HIS A 579 -17.06 -16.94 -31.87
CA HIS A 579 -17.31 -17.35 -33.26
C HIS A 579 -16.86 -16.37 -34.34
N ASP A 580 -16.63 -16.89 -35.55
CA ASP A 580 -16.28 -16.11 -36.73
C ASP A 580 -15.01 -15.24 -36.57
N ASN A 581 -14.10 -15.61 -35.67
CA ASN A 581 -12.82 -14.92 -35.51
C ASN A 581 -11.78 -15.44 -36.51
N TRP A 582 -10.92 -14.56 -37.01
CA TRP A 582 -9.91 -14.88 -38.04
C TRP A 582 -8.50 -14.58 -37.58
N VAL A 583 -7.67 -15.61 -37.45
CA VAL A 583 -6.25 -15.53 -37.08
C VAL A 583 -5.36 -15.66 -38.32
N SER A 584 -4.33 -14.82 -38.45
CA SER A 584 -3.37 -14.87 -39.55
C SER A 584 -1.94 -14.52 -39.11
N GLY A 585 -0.94 -15.21 -39.69
CA GLY A 585 0.49 -14.91 -39.53
C GLY A 585 1.20 -15.60 -38.35
N PHE A 586 0.47 -16.17 -37.40
CA PHE A 586 1.04 -16.91 -36.27
C PHE A 586 1.61 -18.27 -36.70
N GLN A 587 2.77 -18.65 -36.13
CA GLN A 587 3.44 -19.93 -36.40
C GLN A 587 2.87 -21.10 -35.59
N HIS A 588 1.94 -20.83 -34.68
CA HIS A 588 1.26 -21.81 -33.83
C HIS A 588 -0.24 -21.50 -33.76
N GLU A 589 -1.04 -22.49 -33.36
CA GLU A 589 -2.47 -22.30 -33.14
C GLU A 589 -2.73 -21.51 -31.85
N LEU A 590 -3.61 -20.52 -31.93
CA LEU A 590 -4.10 -19.79 -30.77
C LEU A 590 -5.21 -20.61 -30.09
N ARG A 591 -5.26 -20.54 -28.76
CA ARG A 591 -6.07 -21.48 -27.96
C ARG A 591 -7.01 -20.80 -26.98
N VAL A 592 -8.17 -21.42 -26.80
CA VAL A 592 -9.15 -21.08 -25.76
C VAL A 592 -9.01 -22.09 -24.61
N LYS A 593 -8.73 -21.59 -23.42
CA LYS A 593 -8.73 -22.35 -22.17
C LYS A 593 -9.93 -21.96 -21.32
N ALA A 594 -10.70 -22.94 -20.89
CA ALA A 594 -11.84 -22.76 -20.00
C ALA A 594 -11.73 -23.66 -18.78
N SER A 595 -12.07 -23.14 -17.61
CA SER A 595 -12.22 -23.90 -16.37
C SER A 595 -13.42 -24.86 -16.43
N ALA A 596 -13.46 -25.85 -15.54
CA ALA A 596 -14.53 -26.86 -15.50
C ALA A 596 -15.90 -26.28 -15.09
N ASP A 597 -15.91 -25.17 -14.37
CA ASP A 597 -17.09 -24.42 -13.94
C ASP A 597 -17.54 -23.37 -14.97
N THR A 598 -16.86 -23.26 -16.11
CA THR A 598 -17.37 -22.50 -17.25
C THR A 598 -18.42 -23.35 -18.00
N THR A 599 -19.63 -22.80 -18.14
CA THR A 599 -20.81 -23.49 -18.69
C THR A 599 -21.35 -22.78 -19.92
N ASP A 600 -22.12 -23.50 -20.75
CA ASP A 600 -22.73 -22.98 -21.99
C ASP A 600 -21.71 -22.27 -22.93
N LEU A 601 -20.54 -22.90 -23.09
CA LEU A 601 -19.47 -22.43 -23.98
C LEU A 601 -19.65 -22.97 -25.39
N HIS A 602 -19.86 -22.06 -26.34
CA HIS A 602 -19.99 -22.31 -27.77
C HIS A 602 -18.79 -21.71 -28.53
N ILE A 603 -18.09 -22.55 -29.30
CA ILE A 603 -16.93 -22.15 -30.12
C ILE A 603 -17.17 -22.62 -31.55
N ASP A 604 -17.49 -21.70 -32.46
CA ASP A 604 -17.97 -22.03 -33.81
C ASP A 604 -17.31 -21.18 -34.90
N ASN A 605 -17.06 -21.74 -36.08
CA ASN A 605 -16.61 -20.98 -37.28
C ASN A 605 -15.34 -20.11 -37.14
N ASN A 606 -14.48 -20.36 -36.14
CA ASN A 606 -13.21 -19.66 -36.02
C ASN A 606 -12.14 -20.24 -36.96
N VAL A 607 -11.24 -19.38 -37.46
CA VAL A 607 -10.08 -19.77 -38.27
C VAL A 607 -8.80 -19.49 -37.47
N GLY A 608 -8.07 -20.55 -37.10
CA GLY A 608 -6.79 -20.46 -36.38
C GLY A 608 -6.90 -20.20 -34.86
N LEU A 609 -8.12 -20.19 -34.31
CA LEU A 609 -8.41 -20.18 -32.86
C LEU A 609 -9.16 -21.47 -32.51
N VAL A 610 -8.56 -22.30 -31.64
CA VAL A 610 -9.06 -23.66 -31.32
C VAL A 610 -9.27 -23.87 -29.82
N ARG A 611 -10.08 -24.86 -29.45
CA ARG A 611 -10.30 -25.24 -28.04
C ARG A 611 -9.09 -26.03 -27.51
N GLY A 612 -8.57 -25.64 -26.34
CA GLY A 612 -7.52 -26.38 -25.65
C GLY A 612 -7.97 -27.78 -25.21
N GLY A 613 -7.21 -28.83 -25.54
CA GLY A 613 -7.46 -30.21 -25.13
C GLY A 613 -8.02 -31.15 -26.22
N ASP A 614 -8.36 -30.64 -27.40
CA ASP A 614 -8.82 -31.47 -28.52
C ASP A 614 -7.64 -31.97 -29.37
N GLU A 615 -6.99 -33.06 -28.96
CA GLU A 615 -5.89 -33.71 -29.72
C GLU A 615 -6.33 -34.34 -31.06
N LYS A 616 -7.61 -34.22 -31.47
CA LYS A 616 -8.19 -35.01 -32.56
C LYS A 616 -8.46 -34.30 -33.90
N ASN A 617 -8.18 -33.01 -34.04
CA ASN A 617 -8.34 -32.33 -35.35
C ASN A 617 -7.02 -31.68 -35.82
N ARG A 618 -6.04 -32.53 -36.16
CA ARG A 618 -4.92 -32.11 -37.03
C ARG A 618 -5.36 -32.22 -38.49
N LEU A 619 -5.63 -31.09 -39.14
CA LEU A 619 -5.73 -31.02 -40.60
C LEU A 619 -4.86 -29.89 -41.17
N ALA A 620 -3.78 -30.36 -41.81
CA ALA A 620 -3.10 -29.83 -42.99
C ALA A 620 -3.03 -28.30 -43.17
N THR A 621 -1.93 -27.70 -42.72
CA THR A 621 -1.39 -26.49 -43.34
C THR A 621 -0.83 -26.86 -44.72
N THR A 622 -1.40 -26.26 -45.77
CA THR A 622 -0.86 -26.32 -47.13
C THR A 622 0.38 -25.45 -47.25
N ASP A 623 1.47 -26.11 -47.62
CA ASP A 623 2.70 -25.57 -48.19
C ASP A 623 2.43 -24.51 -49.28
N VAL A 624 3.02 -23.32 -49.13
CA VAL A 624 3.57 -22.56 -50.27
C VAL A 624 4.93 -22.00 -49.84
N GLY A 625 5.98 -22.60 -50.39
CA GLY A 625 7.37 -22.35 -50.00
C GLY A 625 8.00 -21.08 -50.57
N GLY A 626 9.08 -20.68 -49.90
CA GLY A 626 10.10 -19.74 -50.37
C GLY A 626 11.34 -19.81 -49.49
N LYS A 627 12.43 -20.40 -49.99
CA LYS A 627 13.71 -20.66 -49.30
C LYS A 627 14.50 -19.39 -48.98
N ALA A 628 15.17 -19.36 -47.82
CA ALA A 628 16.61 -19.05 -47.62
C ALA A 628 16.93 -19.09 -46.11
N SER A 629 17.52 -20.15 -45.55
CA SER A 629 18.97 -20.37 -45.36
C SER A 629 19.70 -19.33 -44.49
N GLY A 630 20.09 -19.72 -43.27
CA GLY A 630 21.07 -18.98 -42.46
C GLY A 630 21.13 -19.48 -41.02
N ALA A 631 22.15 -20.26 -40.69
CA ALA A 631 22.33 -20.93 -39.40
C ALA A 631 22.43 -20.00 -38.19
N SER A 632 21.82 -20.38 -37.08
CA SER A 632 22.39 -20.12 -35.75
C SER A 632 22.20 -21.35 -34.86
N LYS A 633 23.25 -21.62 -34.08
CA LYS A 633 23.48 -22.85 -33.33
C LYS A 633 22.51 -22.97 -32.15
N ALA A 634 22.04 -24.20 -31.95
CA ALA A 634 21.36 -24.62 -30.74
C ALA A 634 22.18 -24.26 -29.49
N VAL A 635 21.53 -23.54 -28.58
CA VAL A 635 21.83 -23.55 -27.15
C VAL A 635 20.63 -24.25 -26.52
N ASP A 636 20.91 -25.34 -25.82
CA ASP A 636 19.90 -26.18 -25.18
C ASP A 636 19.08 -25.37 -24.17
N ALA A 637 17.82 -25.12 -24.51
CA ALA A 637 16.82 -24.65 -23.56
C ALA A 637 16.34 -25.86 -22.73
N GLU A 638 16.88 -26.00 -21.52
CA GLU A 638 16.24 -26.83 -20.50
C GLU A 638 14.83 -26.27 -20.23
N LYS A 639 13.85 -27.15 -20.45
CA LYS A 639 12.42 -26.91 -20.27
C LYS A 639 12.13 -26.40 -18.86
N GLY A 640 11.78 -25.13 -18.75
CA GLY A 640 11.19 -24.55 -17.54
C GLY A 640 9.87 -25.23 -17.20
N LYS A 641 9.88 -26.06 -16.16
CA LYS A 641 8.66 -26.48 -15.45
C LYS A 641 7.95 -25.23 -14.94
N ARG A 642 6.69 -25.03 -15.34
CA ARG A 642 5.73 -24.14 -14.66
C ARG A 642 5.76 -24.44 -13.15
N ILE A 643 6.15 -23.47 -12.34
CA ILE A 643 6.11 -23.56 -10.88
C ILE A 643 4.75 -23.05 -10.43
N ASP A 644 3.94 -23.99 -9.95
CA ASP A 644 2.76 -23.79 -9.11
C ASP A 644 3.15 -23.01 -7.84
N ARG A 645 2.48 -21.88 -7.55
CA ARG A 645 2.81 -20.99 -6.41
C ARG A 645 1.94 -21.22 -5.18
N SER A 646 1.02 -22.20 -5.15
CA SER A 646 0.22 -22.50 -3.95
C SER A 646 0.90 -23.47 -2.96
N GLY A 647 2.23 -23.43 -2.83
CA GLY A 647 2.98 -24.40 -2.02
C GLY A 647 4.41 -23.99 -1.61
N LYS A 648 4.73 -22.69 -1.59
CA LYS A 648 6.03 -22.21 -1.07
C LYS A 648 5.89 -21.80 0.40
N SER A 649 6.80 -22.25 1.26
CA SER A 649 6.87 -21.78 2.65
C SER A 649 7.16 -20.27 2.69
N PRO A 650 6.58 -19.51 3.63
CA PRO A 650 6.77 -18.06 3.69
C PRO A 650 8.19 -17.71 4.16
N ASN A 651 8.69 -16.54 3.76
CA ASN A 651 9.84 -15.94 4.45
C ASN A 651 9.39 -15.33 5.78
N PHE A 652 10.34 -15.08 6.69
CA PHE A 652 10.09 -14.39 7.95
C PHE A 652 11.01 -13.19 8.10
N VAL A 653 10.45 -12.09 8.60
CA VAL A 653 11.19 -10.93 9.10
C VAL A 653 10.73 -10.66 10.53
N LEU A 654 11.63 -10.85 11.49
CA LEU A 654 11.39 -10.60 12.91
C LEU A 654 12.10 -9.31 13.34
N LEU A 655 11.30 -8.27 13.57
CA LEU A 655 11.70 -6.96 14.05
C LEU A 655 11.55 -6.92 15.58
N PHE A 656 12.66 -7.02 16.30
CA PHE A 656 12.66 -7.11 17.76
C PHE A 656 13.37 -5.91 18.39
N VAL A 657 12.59 -5.02 19.01
CA VAL A 657 13.04 -3.71 19.50
C VAL A 657 13.44 -3.79 20.99
N ASP A 658 14.46 -3.04 21.40
CA ASP A 658 14.97 -3.02 22.78
C ASP A 658 14.39 -1.82 23.54
N ASP A 659 13.79 -2.04 24.71
CA ASP A 659 13.17 -0.98 25.55
C ASP A 659 12.04 -0.18 24.86
N LEU A 660 11.32 -0.72 23.88
CA LEU A 660 10.18 -0.02 23.28
C LEU A 660 8.91 -0.25 24.12
N GLY A 661 8.34 0.83 24.66
CA GLY A 661 7.12 0.78 25.45
C GLY A 661 5.87 0.46 24.63
N TRP A 662 4.86 -0.12 25.29
CA TRP A 662 3.57 -0.44 24.67
C TRP A 662 2.86 0.78 24.06
N GLY A 663 3.01 1.95 24.69
CA GLY A 663 2.43 3.21 24.25
C GLY A 663 3.40 4.11 23.47
N ASP A 664 4.53 3.59 22.99
CA ASP A 664 5.56 4.38 22.31
C ASP A 664 5.42 4.39 20.78
N LEU A 665 4.20 4.21 20.27
CA LEU A 665 3.87 4.11 18.85
C LEU A 665 2.74 5.09 18.52
N GLY A 666 2.80 5.72 17.34
CA GLY A 666 1.90 6.77 16.87
C GLY A 666 0.42 6.37 16.91
N TYR A 667 0.10 5.15 16.46
CA TYR A 667 -1.28 4.64 16.49
C TYR A 667 -1.84 4.42 17.91
N ARG A 668 -0.99 4.44 18.95
CA ARG A 668 -1.39 4.37 20.37
C ARG A 668 -1.21 5.69 21.10
N ASN A 669 -0.27 6.52 20.66
CA ASN A 669 0.12 7.75 21.33
C ASN A 669 0.70 8.74 20.32
N ALA A 670 -0.07 9.81 20.05
CA ALA A 670 0.30 10.86 19.10
C ALA A 670 1.59 11.64 19.48
N LYS A 671 2.19 11.40 20.65
CA LYS A 671 3.54 11.90 20.98
C LYS A 671 4.62 11.27 20.08
N PHE A 672 4.38 10.10 19.50
CA PHE A 672 5.36 9.42 18.65
C PHE A 672 4.96 9.52 17.18
N VAL A 673 5.96 9.66 16.31
CA VAL A 673 5.78 9.74 14.86
C VAL A 673 6.32 8.44 14.28
N THR A 674 5.43 7.49 14.01
CA THR A 674 5.79 6.16 13.50
C THR A 674 4.92 5.73 12.31
N PRO A 675 4.87 6.52 11.21
CA PRO A 675 3.96 6.24 10.09
C PRO A 675 4.16 4.86 9.45
N ASN A 676 5.38 4.30 9.44
CA ASN A 676 5.63 3.00 8.82
C ASN A 676 5.18 1.84 9.70
N ILE A 677 5.38 1.93 11.02
CA ILE A 677 4.88 0.97 12.00
C ILE A 677 3.37 1.11 12.16
N ASP A 678 2.81 2.33 12.11
CA ASP A 678 1.37 2.57 12.12
C ASP A 678 0.71 1.94 10.89
N HIS A 679 1.35 2.08 9.72
CA HIS A 679 0.92 1.40 8.50
C HIS A 679 1.00 -0.12 8.64
N LEU A 680 2.13 -0.65 9.15
CA LEU A 680 2.26 -2.09 9.44
C LEU A 680 1.16 -2.56 10.39
N ALA A 681 0.85 -1.81 11.45
CA ALA A 681 -0.19 -2.14 12.41
C ALA A 681 -1.58 -2.19 11.76
N SER A 682 -1.88 -1.28 10.83
CA SER A 682 -3.17 -1.27 10.10
C SER A 682 -3.40 -2.51 9.24
N GLU A 683 -2.33 -3.18 8.82
CA GLU A 683 -2.36 -4.38 7.98
C GLU A 683 -2.04 -5.65 8.79
N SER A 684 -1.81 -5.54 10.09
CA SER A 684 -1.44 -6.64 10.98
C SER A 684 -2.59 -7.08 11.87
N LEU A 685 -2.42 -8.24 12.50
CA LEU A 685 -3.09 -8.55 13.75
C LEU A 685 -2.29 -7.94 14.92
N ASP A 686 -2.86 -6.94 15.59
CA ASP A 686 -2.29 -6.33 16.80
C ASP A 686 -2.77 -7.08 18.06
N PHE A 687 -1.85 -7.76 18.73
CA PHE A 687 -2.10 -8.39 20.01
C PHE A 687 -2.02 -7.35 21.13
N GLU A 688 -3.18 -6.85 21.54
CA GLU A 688 -3.27 -5.80 22.57
C GLU A 688 -2.65 -6.29 23.88
N ARG A 689 -2.72 -7.60 24.20
CA ARG A 689 -2.29 -8.21 25.47
C ARG A 689 -1.12 -9.20 25.30
N ALA A 690 -0.06 -8.77 24.62
CA ALA A 690 1.17 -9.53 24.49
C ALA A 690 2.17 -9.25 25.62
N TYR A 691 2.74 -10.30 26.19
CA TYR A 691 3.63 -10.22 27.35
C TYR A 691 5.01 -10.86 27.10
N ILE A 692 6.01 -10.36 27.81
CA ILE A 692 7.32 -11.02 27.91
C ILE A 692 7.38 -11.85 29.19
N ALA A 693 7.93 -13.07 29.11
CA ALA A 693 8.06 -13.99 30.25
C ALA A 693 8.97 -13.48 31.38
N SER A 694 9.90 -12.59 31.05
CA SER A 694 10.65 -11.82 32.04
C SER A 694 11.01 -10.47 31.42
N PRO A 695 10.50 -9.34 31.95
CA PRO A 695 10.74 -8.01 31.40
C PRO A 695 12.18 -7.56 31.68
N THR A 696 13.13 -8.21 31.01
CA THR A 696 14.58 -8.02 31.07
C THR A 696 15.21 -8.61 29.80
N CYS A 697 16.20 -7.93 29.23
CA CYS A 697 16.67 -8.17 27.87
C CYS A 697 17.18 -9.60 27.59
N SER A 698 18.20 -10.09 28.32
CA SER A 698 18.73 -11.47 28.08
C SER A 698 17.67 -12.56 28.31
N PRO A 699 16.90 -12.54 29.42
CA PRO A 699 15.80 -13.49 29.63
C PRO A 699 14.77 -13.48 28.49
N SER A 700 14.33 -12.30 28.05
CA SER A 700 13.36 -12.14 26.97
C SER A 700 13.85 -12.73 25.65
N ARG A 701 15.11 -12.41 25.28
CA ARG A 701 15.79 -12.93 24.08
C ARG A 701 15.94 -14.45 24.11
N ALA A 702 16.30 -15.01 25.26
CA ALA A 702 16.44 -16.45 25.44
C ALA A 702 15.10 -17.17 25.26
N THR A 703 14.02 -16.59 25.79
CA THR A 703 12.66 -17.10 25.63
C THR A 703 12.19 -17.04 24.19
N LEU A 704 12.37 -15.90 23.53
CA LEU A 704 11.98 -15.74 22.13
C LEU A 704 12.64 -16.80 21.23
N LEU A 705 13.93 -17.08 21.47
CA LEU A 705 14.67 -18.07 20.69
C LEU A 705 14.27 -19.50 20.96
N THR A 706 13.95 -19.86 22.20
CA THR A 706 13.81 -21.27 22.61
C THR A 706 12.37 -21.70 22.86
N GLY A 707 11.43 -20.75 22.93
CA GLY A 707 10.06 -21.00 23.39
C GLY A 707 9.97 -21.45 24.86
N LYS A 708 11.07 -21.37 25.61
CA LYS A 708 11.16 -21.79 27.01
C LYS A 708 11.14 -20.59 27.95
N HIS A 709 10.50 -20.78 29.09
CA HIS A 709 10.42 -19.78 30.14
C HIS A 709 11.81 -19.53 30.75
N PRO A 710 12.17 -18.27 31.08
CA PRO A 710 13.52 -17.93 31.53
C PRO A 710 13.94 -18.62 32.85
N ALA A 711 12.96 -18.96 33.69
CA ALA A 711 13.18 -19.76 34.91
C ALA A 711 13.76 -21.15 34.60
N ARG A 712 13.17 -21.86 33.62
CA ARG A 712 13.65 -23.18 33.14
C ARG A 712 15.08 -23.09 32.59
N LEU A 713 15.38 -21.98 31.91
CA LEU A 713 16.71 -21.69 31.36
C LEU A 713 17.72 -21.23 32.42
N ARG A 714 17.28 -20.85 33.63
CA ARG A 714 18.09 -20.16 34.64
C ARG A 714 18.73 -18.85 34.12
N ILE A 715 18.05 -18.18 33.18
CA ILE A 715 18.40 -16.85 32.68
C ILE A 715 17.30 -15.89 33.12
N VAL A 716 17.32 -15.48 34.39
CA VAL A 716 16.24 -14.70 35.06
C VAL A 716 16.64 -13.26 35.37
N ARG A 717 17.78 -12.83 34.84
CA ARG A 717 18.30 -11.45 34.82
C ARG A 717 19.18 -11.24 33.60
N HIS A 718 19.51 -9.99 33.30
CA HIS A 718 20.40 -9.68 32.19
C HIS A 718 21.81 -10.22 32.45
N ILE A 719 22.46 -10.70 31.39
CA ILE A 719 23.84 -11.16 31.46
C ILE A 719 24.74 -9.93 31.67
N PRO A 720 25.55 -9.89 32.74
CA PRO A 720 26.47 -8.78 32.97
C PRO A 720 27.66 -8.86 32.01
N ASN A 721 28.45 -7.80 31.94
CA ASN A 721 29.67 -7.75 31.11
C ASN A 721 30.82 -7.03 31.82
N VAL A 722 30.84 -7.07 33.16
CA VAL A 722 31.80 -6.32 33.98
C VAL A 722 32.66 -7.24 34.86
N PRO A 723 33.92 -6.87 35.17
CA PRO A 723 34.83 -7.69 35.97
C PRO A 723 34.32 -8.11 37.34
N LYS A 724 33.42 -7.32 37.94
CA LYS A 724 32.77 -7.67 39.22
C LYS A 724 32.10 -9.06 39.18
N TYR A 725 31.62 -9.50 38.01
CA TYR A 725 30.88 -10.75 37.85
C TYR A 725 31.65 -11.80 37.04
N GLY A 726 32.98 -11.72 36.98
CA GLY A 726 33.82 -12.72 36.31
C GLY A 726 34.04 -12.49 34.82
N PHE A 727 33.70 -11.30 34.29
CA PHE A 727 33.87 -10.98 32.86
C PHE A 727 35.18 -10.23 32.58
N ASP A 728 35.84 -10.57 31.49
CA ASP A 728 36.98 -9.81 30.99
C ASP A 728 36.55 -8.49 30.30
N LYS A 729 37.53 -7.71 29.83
CA LYS A 729 37.27 -6.41 29.18
C LYS A 729 36.56 -6.52 27.81
N PHE A 730 36.47 -7.72 27.24
CA PHE A 730 35.80 -8.04 25.97
C PHE A 730 34.41 -8.67 26.21
N GLY A 731 33.97 -8.79 27.46
CA GLY A 731 32.68 -9.39 27.82
C GLY A 731 32.69 -10.92 27.79
N ARG A 732 33.85 -11.57 27.96
CA ARG A 732 33.98 -13.03 27.99
C ARG A 732 34.10 -13.54 29.42
N THR A 733 33.61 -14.75 29.67
CA THR A 733 33.75 -15.42 30.97
C THR A 733 33.68 -16.94 30.77
N ASP A 734 34.42 -17.67 31.60
CA ASP A 734 34.35 -19.14 31.68
C ASP A 734 33.40 -19.61 32.81
N ASP A 735 32.91 -18.68 33.64
CA ASP A 735 31.99 -18.99 34.72
C ASP A 735 30.58 -19.17 34.16
N GLU A 736 30.01 -20.38 34.27
CA GLU A 736 28.66 -20.69 33.76
C GLU A 736 27.58 -19.85 34.45
N PHE A 737 27.77 -19.54 35.73
CA PHE A 737 26.81 -18.82 36.56
C PHE A 737 27.45 -17.59 37.20
N ASN A 738 26.68 -16.50 37.26
CA ASN A 738 26.99 -15.34 38.10
C ASN A 738 26.07 -15.30 39.33
N PHE A 739 26.45 -14.50 40.33
CA PHE A 739 25.66 -14.22 41.54
C PHE A 739 25.69 -12.72 41.84
N TRP A 740 24.55 -12.15 42.22
CA TRP A 740 24.41 -10.72 42.49
C TRP A 740 24.19 -10.44 43.98
N ASP A 741 24.96 -9.51 44.55
CA ASP A 741 24.82 -9.13 45.96
C ASP A 741 23.44 -8.54 46.27
N SER A 742 22.86 -7.83 45.31
CA SER A 742 21.54 -7.20 45.41
C SER A 742 20.38 -8.15 45.10
N ASP A 743 20.64 -9.34 44.58
CA ASP A 743 19.60 -10.33 44.31
C ASP A 743 19.14 -10.97 45.65
N PRO A 744 17.87 -10.76 46.07
CA PRO A 744 17.35 -11.30 47.32
C PRO A 744 17.23 -12.83 47.30
N ALA A 745 17.08 -13.45 46.13
CA ALA A 745 17.02 -14.90 45.97
C ALA A 745 18.40 -15.56 45.91
N LYS A 746 19.47 -14.78 45.68
CA LYS A 746 20.81 -15.30 45.38
C LYS A 746 20.79 -16.33 44.24
N PHE A 747 19.94 -16.09 43.25
CA PHE A 747 19.67 -17.06 42.21
C PHE A 747 20.92 -17.27 41.33
N PRO A 748 21.34 -18.52 41.06
CA PRO A 748 22.43 -18.82 40.14
C PRO A 748 21.97 -18.57 38.69
N CYS A 749 22.31 -17.41 38.13
CA CYS A 749 21.89 -17.04 36.78
C CYS A 749 23.00 -17.31 35.78
N ARG A 750 22.66 -17.91 34.64
CA ARG A 750 23.63 -18.25 33.61
C ARG A 750 24.22 -17.01 32.93
N ASN A 751 25.46 -17.13 32.49
CA ASN A 751 26.19 -16.10 31.73
C ASN A 751 26.03 -16.24 30.21
N TRP A 752 25.35 -17.27 29.73
CA TRP A 752 25.05 -17.52 28.32
C TRP A 752 23.86 -18.47 28.16
N LEU A 753 23.28 -18.54 26.96
CA LEU A 753 22.32 -19.56 26.55
C LEU A 753 23.07 -20.86 26.16
N PRO A 754 22.89 -21.98 26.88
CA PRO A 754 23.51 -23.25 26.52
C PRO A 754 23.10 -23.73 25.12
N LEU A 755 24.07 -24.21 24.33
CA LEU A 755 23.86 -24.73 22.96
C LEU A 755 22.94 -25.96 22.89
N GLN A 756 22.68 -26.63 24.01
CA GLN A 756 21.77 -27.77 24.07
C GLN A 756 20.28 -27.39 23.97
N HIS A 757 19.94 -26.11 24.12
CA HIS A 757 18.56 -25.64 23.99
C HIS A 757 18.28 -25.28 22.54
N THR A 758 17.43 -26.08 21.90
CA THR A 758 17.07 -25.83 20.50
C THR A 758 16.40 -24.48 20.32
N THR A 759 16.84 -23.74 19.30
CA THR A 759 16.26 -22.44 18.92
C THR A 759 15.32 -22.53 17.74
N TYR A 760 14.47 -21.51 17.52
CA TYR A 760 13.61 -21.45 16.33
C TYR A 760 14.46 -21.43 15.07
N ALA A 761 15.68 -20.87 15.11
CA ALA A 761 16.57 -20.82 13.97
C ALA A 761 17.04 -22.24 13.61
N GLU A 762 17.44 -23.05 14.60
CA GLU A 762 17.78 -24.45 14.36
C GLU A 762 16.57 -25.27 13.88
N ALA A 763 15.38 -24.97 14.38
CA ALA A 763 14.13 -25.59 13.92
C ALA A 763 13.85 -25.25 12.44
N LEU A 764 13.88 -23.96 12.09
CA LEU A 764 13.70 -23.47 10.72
C LEU A 764 14.79 -24.00 9.78
N LYS A 765 16.03 -24.11 10.24
CA LYS A 765 17.14 -24.67 9.44
C LYS A 765 16.86 -26.12 9.03
N LYS A 766 16.26 -26.93 9.92
CA LYS A 766 15.81 -28.29 9.58
C LYS A 766 14.69 -28.31 8.54
N LEU A 767 13.88 -27.25 8.48
CA LEU A 767 12.85 -27.03 7.46
C LEU A 767 13.39 -26.39 6.18
N GLY A 768 14.71 -26.21 6.08
CA GLY A 768 15.37 -25.70 4.90
C GLY A 768 15.44 -24.18 4.81
N TYR A 769 15.29 -23.44 5.90
CA TYR A 769 15.44 -21.98 5.90
C TYR A 769 16.91 -21.54 5.93
N TYR A 770 17.19 -20.40 5.32
CA TYR A 770 18.40 -19.62 5.57
C TYR A 770 18.14 -18.60 6.68
N ASN A 771 18.95 -18.60 7.73
CA ASN A 771 18.73 -17.76 8.91
C ASN A 771 19.78 -16.64 8.99
N GLN A 772 19.36 -15.39 8.81
CA GLN A 772 20.18 -14.20 8.93
C GLN A 772 19.90 -13.51 10.28
N PHE A 773 20.93 -13.30 11.09
CA PHE A 773 20.84 -12.52 12.33
C PHE A 773 21.47 -11.14 12.16
N ILE A 774 20.84 -10.09 12.70
CA ILE A 774 21.39 -8.72 12.69
C ILE A 774 21.14 -8.06 14.05
N GLY A 775 22.20 -7.52 14.67
CA GLY A 775 22.12 -6.64 15.84
C GLY A 775 22.39 -7.31 17.19
N LYS A 776 21.58 -6.96 18.20
CA LYS A 776 21.85 -7.23 19.63
C LYS A 776 21.57 -8.67 20.01
N TRP A 777 22.61 -9.47 20.27
CA TRP A 777 22.45 -10.85 20.74
C TRP A 777 22.17 -10.97 22.25
N HIS A 778 23.12 -10.55 23.08
CA HIS A 778 23.04 -10.52 24.55
C HIS A 778 22.69 -11.87 25.22
N LEU A 779 23.13 -12.99 24.64
CA LEU A 779 22.94 -14.35 25.13
C LEU A 779 24.25 -15.15 25.30
N GLY A 780 25.38 -14.48 25.31
CA GLY A 780 26.69 -15.09 25.51
C GLY A 780 27.76 -14.43 24.64
N HIS A 781 29.00 -14.84 24.85
CA HIS A 781 30.15 -14.42 24.05
C HIS A 781 30.35 -15.38 22.85
N GLU A 782 31.45 -15.27 22.11
CA GLU A 782 31.63 -15.86 20.78
C GLU A 782 31.26 -17.35 20.64
N PRO A 783 31.60 -18.26 21.58
CA PRO A 783 31.20 -19.68 21.51
C PRO A 783 29.69 -19.92 21.62
N TYR A 784 28.91 -18.88 21.89
CA TYR A 784 27.46 -18.90 22.07
C TYR A 784 26.76 -17.84 21.19
N HIS A 785 27.45 -17.34 20.17
CA HIS A 785 26.91 -16.38 19.21
C HIS A 785 25.80 -16.97 18.32
N PRO A 786 25.03 -16.13 17.59
CA PRO A 786 23.98 -16.59 16.69
C PRO A 786 24.40 -17.73 15.75
N ILE A 787 25.59 -17.65 15.15
CA ILE A 787 26.07 -18.68 14.20
C ILE A 787 26.29 -20.06 14.82
N GLU A 788 26.42 -20.14 16.15
CA GLU A 788 26.50 -21.39 16.91
C GLU A 788 25.11 -21.93 17.31
N GLN A 789 24.04 -21.18 17.01
CA GLN A 789 22.67 -21.38 17.46
C GLN A 789 21.68 -21.37 16.28
N GLY A 790 22.08 -21.95 15.14
CA GLY A 790 21.21 -22.18 13.98
C GLY A 790 21.16 -21.05 12.96
N PHE A 791 21.79 -19.89 13.21
CA PHE A 791 21.91 -18.84 12.22
C PHE A 791 23.04 -19.14 11.21
N ASP A 792 22.80 -18.88 9.93
CA ASP A 792 23.79 -19.10 8.87
C ASP A 792 24.77 -17.92 8.76
N ALA A 793 24.32 -16.72 9.13
CA ALA A 793 25.13 -15.53 9.16
C ALA A 793 24.68 -14.57 10.27
N GLN A 794 25.60 -13.73 10.72
CA GLN A 794 25.33 -12.67 11.70
C GLN A 794 26.01 -11.36 11.28
N TYR A 795 25.42 -10.23 11.67
CA TYR A 795 26.00 -8.90 11.48
C TYR A 795 25.72 -7.99 12.67
N GLY A 796 26.67 -7.13 13.03
CA GLY A 796 26.50 -6.17 14.14
C GLY A 796 26.42 -6.78 15.54
N THR A 797 26.72 -8.07 15.70
CA THR A 797 26.64 -8.78 16.98
C THR A 797 27.84 -8.48 17.87
N SER A 798 27.58 -7.92 19.06
CA SER A 798 28.58 -7.66 20.09
C SER A 798 28.36 -8.50 21.35
N ASN A 799 29.46 -8.85 22.06
CA ASN A 799 29.41 -9.38 23.43
C ASN A 799 28.82 -8.36 24.42
N ALA A 800 28.80 -7.08 24.04
CA ALA A 800 28.15 -6.05 24.84
C ALA A 800 26.63 -6.11 24.65
N GLY A 801 25.90 -6.12 25.77
CA GLY A 801 24.44 -6.05 25.77
C GLY A 801 23.86 -4.69 25.37
N HIS A 802 24.68 -3.67 25.12
CA HIS A 802 24.27 -2.36 24.67
C HIS A 802 25.44 -1.66 23.97
N PRO A 803 25.19 -0.68 23.07
CA PRO A 803 26.25 0.10 22.48
C PRO A 803 26.84 1.08 23.51
N ARG A 804 28.08 1.51 23.29
CA ARG A 804 28.68 2.65 23.98
C ARG A 804 28.08 3.97 23.46
N SER A 805 27.71 4.00 22.19
CA SER A 805 27.20 5.16 21.44
C SER A 805 26.43 4.65 20.22
N TYR A 806 25.41 5.38 19.78
CA TYR A 806 24.75 5.14 18.48
C TYR A 806 25.48 5.80 17.30
N LEU A 807 26.62 6.44 17.57
CA LEU A 807 27.58 6.96 16.60
C LEU A 807 28.92 6.22 16.74
N PRO A 808 29.71 6.05 15.67
CA PRO A 808 30.99 5.36 15.71
C PRO A 808 32.00 6.02 16.68
N PRO A 809 32.86 5.23 17.35
CA PRO A 809 32.80 3.77 17.44
C PRO A 809 31.62 3.32 18.32
N TYR A 810 30.77 2.44 17.79
CA TYR A 810 29.52 2.03 18.43
C TYR A 810 29.73 1.25 19.72
N PHE A 811 30.70 0.33 19.75
CA PHE A 811 30.95 -0.59 20.85
C PHE A 811 32.30 -0.32 21.52
N LYS A 812 32.38 -0.61 22.83
CA LYS A 812 33.62 -0.48 23.59
C LYS A 812 34.41 -1.79 23.52
N ASN A 813 35.71 -1.72 23.27
CA ASN A 813 36.61 -2.88 23.23
C ASN A 813 36.13 -3.99 22.27
N SER A 814 35.60 -3.62 21.11
CA SER A 814 35.10 -4.55 20.09
C SER A 814 35.50 -4.04 18.72
N ASP A 815 35.81 -4.95 17.80
CA ASP A 815 36.07 -4.71 16.38
C ASP A 815 34.82 -4.81 15.50
N VAL A 816 33.68 -5.14 16.11
CA VAL A 816 32.37 -5.21 15.45
C VAL A 816 32.02 -3.84 14.87
N LEU A 817 31.82 -3.79 13.55
CA LEU A 817 31.57 -2.56 12.79
C LEU A 817 32.67 -1.50 12.94
N ALA A 818 33.91 -1.89 13.26
CA ALA A 818 35.01 -0.93 13.45
C ALA A 818 35.46 -0.22 12.15
N ASN A 819 35.02 -0.72 10.99
CA ASN A 819 35.25 -0.13 9.66
C ASN A 819 34.22 0.95 9.29
N VAL A 820 33.20 1.17 10.11
CA VAL A 820 32.17 2.19 9.89
C VAL A 820 32.64 3.50 10.54
N GLU A 821 32.89 4.53 9.73
CA GLU A 821 33.47 5.80 10.19
C GLU A 821 32.42 6.87 10.55
N ASP A 822 31.23 6.80 9.93
CA ASP A 822 30.08 7.68 10.17
C ASP A 822 28.75 6.90 10.16
N GLY A 823 27.63 7.60 10.34
CA GLY A 823 26.29 6.99 10.31
C GLY A 823 25.75 6.55 11.67
N TYR A 824 24.43 6.45 11.76
CA TYR A 824 23.72 6.04 12.96
C TYR A 824 23.61 4.51 13.02
N LEU A 825 23.82 3.90 14.20
CA LEU A 825 23.88 2.44 14.33
C LEU A 825 22.62 1.73 13.81
N THR A 826 21.42 2.30 14.00
CA THR A 826 20.18 1.73 13.44
C THR A 826 20.30 1.61 11.93
N ASP A 827 20.63 2.72 11.27
CA ASP A 827 20.74 2.84 9.82
C ASP A 827 21.76 1.83 9.27
N THR A 828 22.93 1.69 9.89
CA THR A 828 23.94 0.68 9.51
C THR A 828 23.44 -0.77 9.60
N LEU A 829 22.60 -1.08 10.59
CA LEU A 829 22.01 -2.42 10.72
C LEU A 829 20.86 -2.62 9.71
N THR A 830 20.07 -1.57 9.47
CA THR A 830 18.99 -1.54 8.47
C THR A 830 19.53 -1.73 7.06
N GLU A 831 20.61 -1.04 6.70
CA GLU A 831 21.29 -1.20 5.42
C GLU A 831 21.68 -2.66 5.19
N LYS A 832 22.16 -3.36 6.22
CA LYS A 832 22.48 -4.78 6.10
C LYS A 832 21.24 -5.67 5.91
N ALA A 833 20.13 -5.34 6.58
CA ALA A 833 18.86 -6.04 6.42
C ALA A 833 18.31 -5.88 5.00
N VAL A 834 18.33 -4.66 4.48
CA VAL A 834 17.92 -4.32 3.12
C VAL A 834 18.83 -4.99 2.09
N ASP A 835 20.15 -4.87 2.24
CA ASP A 835 21.14 -5.56 1.40
C ASP A 835 20.90 -7.07 1.37
N PHE A 836 20.64 -7.69 2.53
CA PHE A 836 20.32 -9.11 2.59
C PHE A 836 19.09 -9.44 1.75
N ILE A 837 17.95 -8.77 1.98
CA ILE A 837 16.68 -9.05 1.27
C ILE A 837 16.85 -8.92 -0.24
N GLU A 838 17.41 -7.80 -0.67
CA GLU A 838 17.44 -7.44 -2.07
C GLU A 838 18.58 -8.12 -2.86
N THR A 839 19.56 -8.75 -2.19
CA THR A 839 20.59 -9.58 -2.84
C THR A 839 20.33 -11.08 -2.67
N TYR A 840 19.23 -11.46 -2.03
CA TYR A 840 18.90 -12.85 -1.78
C TYR A 840 18.32 -13.53 -3.03
N GLU A 841 19.19 -14.07 -3.89
CA GLU A 841 18.81 -14.70 -5.16
C GLU A 841 18.45 -16.20 -5.05
N ARG A 842 18.41 -16.77 -3.84
CA ARG A 842 18.19 -18.22 -3.63
C ARG A 842 16.70 -18.55 -3.60
N ASN A 843 16.33 -19.72 -4.12
CA ASN A 843 14.97 -20.26 -4.02
C ASN A 843 14.58 -20.76 -2.60
N GLN A 844 15.52 -20.71 -1.65
CA GLN A 844 15.38 -21.19 -0.28
C GLN A 844 14.66 -20.12 0.57
N PRO A 845 13.62 -20.43 1.37
CA PRO A 845 13.00 -19.40 2.22
C PRO A 845 13.99 -18.91 3.29
N PHE A 846 13.79 -17.71 3.82
CA PHE A 846 14.67 -17.14 4.84
C PHE A 846 13.95 -16.69 6.11
N MET A 847 14.70 -16.59 7.20
CA MET A 847 14.36 -15.86 8.41
C MET A 847 15.39 -14.75 8.63
N LEU A 848 14.92 -13.51 8.62
CA LEU A 848 15.71 -12.33 8.97
C LEU A 848 15.34 -11.88 10.39
N SER A 849 16.23 -12.10 11.34
CA SER A 849 16.08 -11.67 12.73
C SER A 849 16.82 -10.35 12.96
N MET A 850 16.08 -9.24 12.88
CA MET A 850 16.57 -7.88 13.12
C MET A 850 16.32 -7.49 14.58
N TRP A 851 17.34 -7.64 15.41
CA TRP A 851 17.29 -7.38 16.84
C TRP A 851 17.94 -6.03 17.13
N TYR A 852 17.12 -4.98 17.23
CA TYR A 852 17.59 -3.61 17.40
C TYR A 852 18.35 -3.43 18.72
N TYR A 853 19.34 -2.53 18.70
CA TYR A 853 19.85 -1.91 19.92
C TYR A 853 18.98 -0.72 20.35
N ASN A 854 18.37 -0.01 19.40
CA ASN A 854 17.35 1.01 19.69
C ASN A 854 16.12 0.36 20.33
N VAL A 855 15.41 1.07 21.21
CA VAL A 855 15.61 2.46 21.67
C VAL A 855 16.37 2.53 23.01
N HIS A 856 17.16 1.50 23.32
CA HIS A 856 17.92 1.40 24.57
C HIS A 856 18.90 2.56 24.76
N ARG A 857 19.29 2.79 26.02
CA ARG A 857 20.39 3.72 26.36
C ARG A 857 21.73 3.31 25.71
N PRO A 858 22.66 4.24 25.45
CA PRO A 858 22.67 5.65 25.87
C PRO A 858 21.67 6.53 25.11
N PRO A 859 21.23 7.66 25.69
CA PRO A 859 20.29 8.58 25.04
C PRO A 859 21.01 9.37 23.93
N VAL A 860 21.15 8.77 22.76
CA VAL A 860 21.75 9.38 21.56
C VAL A 860 20.79 9.14 20.40
N GLY A 861 20.02 10.16 20.04
CA GLY A 861 19.12 10.15 18.87
C GLY A 861 19.85 10.64 17.62
N ARG A 862 19.30 10.35 16.44
CA ARG A 862 19.80 10.87 15.16
C ARG A 862 19.62 12.39 15.13
N ALA A 863 20.67 13.13 14.74
CA ALA A 863 20.75 14.57 15.01
C ALA A 863 19.66 15.40 14.31
N ASP A 864 19.31 15.04 13.07
CA ASP A 864 18.22 15.60 12.28
C ASP A 864 16.86 15.41 12.96
N LEU A 865 16.58 14.19 13.43
CA LEU A 865 15.32 13.87 14.11
C LEU A 865 15.20 14.57 15.46
N VAL A 866 16.30 14.62 16.23
CA VAL A 866 16.32 15.36 17.50
C VAL A 866 15.97 16.82 17.27
N ALA A 867 16.60 17.47 16.28
CA ALA A 867 16.30 18.85 15.93
C ALA A 867 14.82 19.03 15.54
N ALA A 868 14.28 18.13 14.72
CA ALA A 868 12.88 18.17 14.29
C ALA A 868 11.89 18.05 15.46
N PHE A 869 12.18 17.23 16.47
CA PHE A 869 11.33 17.12 17.68
C PHE A 869 11.50 18.32 18.63
N GLU A 870 12.71 18.86 18.78
CA GLU A 870 12.92 20.09 19.56
C GLU A 870 12.15 21.28 18.94
N GLU A 871 12.12 21.40 17.61
CA GLU A 871 11.32 22.40 16.89
C GLU A 871 9.81 22.22 17.11
N LYS A 872 9.35 20.98 17.33
CA LYS A 872 7.96 20.65 17.72
C LYS A 872 7.67 20.91 19.21
N GLY A 873 8.64 21.42 19.97
CA GLY A 873 8.47 21.80 21.37
C GLY A 873 8.73 20.67 22.38
N TYR A 874 9.39 19.59 21.97
CA TYR A 874 9.76 18.50 22.88
C TYR A 874 10.87 18.96 23.82
N THR A 875 10.90 18.40 25.04
CA THR A 875 12.11 18.53 25.87
C THR A 875 13.27 17.82 25.18
N LYS A 876 14.50 18.21 25.48
CA LYS A 876 15.69 17.58 24.89
C LYS A 876 15.71 16.06 25.11
N GLU A 877 15.35 15.62 26.30
CA GLU A 877 15.28 14.20 26.65
C GLU A 877 14.18 13.47 25.87
N ASP A 878 12.99 14.07 25.76
CA ASP A 878 11.88 13.51 24.98
C ASP A 878 12.18 13.47 23.47
N ALA A 879 12.85 14.51 22.95
CA ALA A 879 13.26 14.60 21.55
C ALA A 879 14.27 13.51 21.19
N VAL A 880 15.22 13.24 22.08
CA VAL A 880 16.19 12.14 21.90
C VAL A 880 15.51 10.79 21.85
N TYR A 881 14.57 10.53 22.77
CA TYR A 881 13.84 9.26 22.77
C TYR A 881 12.92 9.11 21.55
N ALA A 882 12.15 10.15 21.22
CA ALA A 882 11.29 10.16 20.04
C ALA A 882 12.08 9.99 18.73
N ALA A 883 13.28 10.58 18.64
CA ALA A 883 14.19 10.36 17.52
C ALA A 883 14.67 8.91 17.41
N GLN A 884 14.94 8.23 18.53
CA GLN A 884 15.30 6.81 18.52
C GLN A 884 14.14 5.93 18.04
N VAL A 885 12.91 6.25 18.47
CA VAL A 885 11.68 5.57 18.03
C VAL A 885 11.45 5.78 16.53
N GLN A 886 11.53 7.02 16.05
CA GLN A 886 11.35 7.33 14.64
C GLN A 886 12.45 6.71 13.75
N ALA A 887 13.69 6.57 14.24
CA ALA A 887 14.73 5.84 13.51
C ALA A 887 14.38 4.35 13.33
N VAL A 888 13.78 3.71 14.34
CA VAL A 888 13.26 2.33 14.20
C VAL A 888 12.10 2.29 13.20
N ASP A 889 11.20 3.27 13.22
CA ASP A 889 10.11 3.38 12.25
C ASP A 889 10.61 3.46 10.81
N GLU A 890 11.55 4.37 10.55
CA GLU A 890 12.18 4.50 9.23
C GLU A 890 12.86 3.20 8.79
N SER A 891 13.49 2.47 9.72
CA SER A 891 14.04 1.14 9.47
C SER A 891 12.97 0.12 9.08
N VAL A 892 11.83 0.10 9.76
CA VAL A 892 10.68 -0.76 9.39
C VAL A 892 10.19 -0.42 7.99
N GLY A 893 10.01 0.86 7.67
CA GLY A 893 9.62 1.31 6.34
C GLY A 893 10.61 0.88 5.27
N GLN A 894 11.90 1.00 5.55
CA GLN A 894 12.96 0.62 4.61
C GLN A 894 12.96 -0.88 4.32
N ILE A 895 12.88 -1.72 5.36
CA ILE A 895 12.83 -3.18 5.23
C ILE A 895 11.57 -3.63 4.47
N ARG A 896 10.41 -3.04 4.76
CA ARG A 896 9.16 -3.37 4.08
C ARG A 896 9.19 -2.98 2.60
N GLU A 897 9.72 -1.81 2.27
CA GLU A 897 9.86 -1.43 0.86
C GLU A 897 10.85 -2.33 0.14
N ALA A 898 11.96 -2.73 0.77
CA ALA A 898 12.91 -3.68 0.20
C ALA A 898 12.26 -5.05 -0.13
N LEU A 899 11.32 -5.51 0.71
CA LEU A 899 10.52 -6.71 0.40
C LEU A 899 9.63 -6.49 -0.82
N ALA A 900 8.95 -5.34 -0.91
CA ALA A 900 8.09 -5.01 -2.05
C ALA A 900 8.87 -4.88 -3.36
N ASP A 901 10.01 -4.19 -3.34
CA ASP A 901 10.90 -4.02 -4.50
C ASP A 901 11.49 -5.35 -4.99
N ALA A 902 11.71 -6.30 -4.07
CA ALA A 902 12.15 -7.65 -4.37
C ALA A 902 11.01 -8.58 -4.82
N ASP A 903 9.76 -8.10 -4.92
CA ASP A 903 8.55 -8.89 -5.16
C ASP A 903 8.41 -10.05 -4.12
N LEU A 904 8.80 -9.82 -2.86
CA LEU A 904 8.80 -10.79 -1.75
C LEU A 904 7.76 -10.49 -0.66
N ASP A 905 7.18 -9.30 -0.65
CA ASP A 905 6.21 -8.81 0.34
C ASP A 905 5.02 -9.76 0.52
N GLU A 906 4.37 -10.17 -0.58
CA GLU A 906 3.20 -11.06 -0.55
C GLU A 906 3.47 -12.47 0.02
N ASN A 907 4.75 -12.88 0.14
CA ASN A 907 5.15 -14.18 0.69
C ASN A 907 6.06 -14.04 1.92
N THR A 908 6.00 -12.92 2.64
CA THR A 908 6.83 -12.69 3.83
C THR A 908 5.98 -12.35 5.04
N VAL A 909 6.14 -13.13 6.11
CA VAL A 909 5.54 -12.85 7.42
C VAL A 909 6.43 -11.84 8.15
N VAL A 910 5.85 -10.70 8.57
CA VAL A 910 6.53 -9.69 9.38
C VAL A 910 6.02 -9.77 10.81
N LEU A 911 6.92 -10.04 11.76
CA LEU A 911 6.66 -10.03 13.20
C LEU A 911 7.34 -8.82 13.82
N PHE A 912 6.59 -7.96 14.51
CA PHE A 912 7.14 -6.82 15.25
C PHE A 912 6.86 -6.99 16.74
N LEU A 913 7.89 -6.92 17.58
CA LEU A 913 7.80 -7.16 19.03
C LEU A 913 8.82 -6.28 19.78
N SER A 914 8.55 -5.91 21.03
CA SER A 914 9.57 -5.35 21.95
C SER A 914 10.08 -6.36 22.98
N ASP A 915 11.34 -6.26 23.40
CA ASP A 915 11.96 -7.19 24.36
C ASP A 915 11.50 -6.99 25.81
N GLN A 916 10.99 -5.81 26.13
CA GLN A 916 10.31 -5.44 27.37
C GLN A 916 9.67 -4.05 27.24
N GLY A 917 8.99 -3.60 28.28
CA GLY A 917 8.49 -2.24 28.38
C GLY A 917 9.59 -1.17 28.42
N GLY A 918 9.18 0.07 28.16
CA GLY A 918 10.07 1.22 28.05
C GLY A 918 10.83 1.54 29.32
N TRP A 919 11.94 2.26 29.16
CA TRP A 919 12.81 2.67 30.26
C TRP A 919 12.10 3.64 31.24
N ASP A 920 11.37 4.61 30.69
CA ASP A 920 10.64 5.65 31.41
C ASP A 920 9.14 5.29 31.53
N GLN A 921 8.22 6.26 31.47
CA GLN A 921 6.79 5.99 31.70
C GLN A 921 6.13 5.29 30.51
N ASN A 922 5.38 4.22 30.75
CA ASN A 922 4.66 3.45 29.75
C ASN A 922 3.14 3.71 29.79
N LEU A 923 2.74 4.97 29.88
CA LEU A 923 1.32 5.34 30.03
C LEU A 923 0.46 4.74 28.90
N PRO A 924 -0.77 4.29 29.20
CA PRO A 924 -1.46 4.33 30.50
C PRO A 924 -1.03 3.25 31.51
N LEU A 925 -0.14 2.33 31.11
CA LEU A 925 0.23 1.17 31.90
C LEU A 925 1.19 1.53 33.05
N ARG A 926 1.04 0.83 34.19
CA ARG A 926 1.91 1.02 35.36
C ARG A 926 3.22 0.26 35.21
N GLY A 927 4.30 0.89 35.63
CA GLY A 927 5.62 0.28 35.69
C GLY A 927 6.44 0.55 34.44
N SER A 928 7.72 0.24 34.55
CA SER A 928 8.70 0.37 33.49
C SER A 928 9.78 -0.67 33.67
N LYS A 929 10.77 -0.70 32.77
CA LYS A 929 11.98 -1.51 32.94
C LYS A 929 12.69 -1.34 34.30
N ARG A 930 12.48 -0.19 34.97
CA ARG A 930 13.19 0.17 36.21
C ARG A 930 12.39 -0.01 37.48
N VAL A 931 11.07 0.17 37.41
CA VAL A 931 10.20 0.29 38.58
C VAL A 931 8.96 -0.53 38.32
N ASP A 932 8.59 -1.34 39.31
CA ASP A 932 7.41 -2.20 39.25
C ASP A 932 7.38 -3.06 37.98
N THR A 933 8.54 -3.60 37.58
CA THR A 933 8.81 -4.17 36.25
C THR A 933 7.85 -5.27 35.80
N LEU A 934 7.27 -6.04 36.72
CA LEU A 934 6.28 -7.10 36.40
C LEU A 934 4.83 -6.55 36.26
N CYS A 935 4.63 -5.26 36.43
CA CYS A 935 3.39 -4.55 36.09
C CYS A 935 3.21 -4.44 34.57
N GLU A 936 2.04 -4.02 34.11
CA GLU A 936 1.66 -4.02 32.69
C GLU A 936 2.68 -3.24 31.86
N GLY A 937 3.13 -2.07 32.33
CA GLY A 937 4.04 -1.20 31.59
C GLY A 937 5.46 -1.74 31.45
N GLY A 938 5.89 -2.68 32.30
CA GLY A 938 7.18 -3.33 32.16
C GLY A 938 7.13 -4.64 31.35
N ALA A 939 6.02 -5.38 31.45
CA ALA A 939 5.90 -6.72 30.86
C ALA A 939 5.04 -6.82 29.60
N ARG A 940 4.07 -5.92 29.40
CA ARG A 940 3.21 -5.87 28.22
C ARG A 940 3.89 -5.05 27.12
N VAL A 941 3.95 -5.62 25.92
CA VAL A 941 4.72 -5.09 24.79
C VAL A 941 3.85 -5.03 23.54
N PRO A 942 4.18 -4.19 22.53
CA PRO A 942 3.54 -4.31 21.23
C PRO A 942 3.92 -5.67 20.60
N LEU A 943 2.95 -6.32 19.96
CA LEU A 943 3.16 -7.49 19.11
C LEU A 943 2.25 -7.36 17.88
N LEU A 944 2.85 -7.15 16.71
CA LEU A 944 2.16 -7.10 15.43
C LEU A 944 2.57 -8.32 14.61
N VAL A 945 1.59 -9.00 14.01
CA VAL A 945 1.83 -10.09 13.07
C VAL A 945 1.14 -9.78 11.75
N HIS A 946 1.94 -9.54 10.72
CA HIS A 946 1.48 -9.37 9.35
C HIS A 946 1.79 -10.63 8.56
N TRP A 947 0.75 -11.31 8.07
CA TRP A 947 0.88 -12.50 7.22
C TRP A 947 -0.04 -12.33 6.01
N PRO A 948 0.46 -11.77 4.89
CA PRO A 948 -0.32 -11.48 3.70
C PRO A 948 -1.13 -12.69 3.20
N GLY A 949 -2.40 -12.47 2.90
CA GLY A 949 -3.32 -13.49 2.40
C GLY A 949 -3.64 -14.63 3.38
N VAL A 950 -3.25 -14.53 4.66
CA VAL A 950 -3.48 -15.57 5.66
C VAL A 950 -3.95 -15.03 7.01
N ALA A 951 -3.37 -13.95 7.52
CA ALA A 951 -3.82 -13.33 8.77
C ALA A 951 -4.99 -12.37 8.52
N THR A 952 -6.00 -12.44 9.38
CA THR A 952 -7.05 -11.42 9.44
C THR A 952 -6.52 -10.20 10.20
N SER A 953 -6.38 -9.05 9.53
CA SER A 953 -5.95 -7.80 10.18
C SER A 953 -6.96 -7.33 11.24
N GLY A 954 -6.49 -6.67 12.29
CA GLY A 954 -7.35 -6.12 13.34
C GLY A 954 -6.71 -6.18 14.71
N ARG A 955 -7.53 -6.17 15.76
CA ARG A 955 -7.07 -6.23 17.15
C ARG A 955 -7.48 -7.53 17.80
N ASN A 956 -6.56 -8.13 18.56
CA ASN A 956 -6.79 -9.36 19.30
C ASN A 956 -6.46 -9.17 20.79
N ARG A 957 -7.39 -9.57 21.66
CA ARG A 957 -7.28 -9.43 23.12
C ARG A 957 -6.83 -10.72 23.83
N SER A 958 -6.36 -11.71 23.08
CA SER A 958 -5.81 -12.94 23.65
C SER A 958 -4.61 -12.64 24.54
N LEU A 959 -4.50 -13.39 25.64
CA LEU A 959 -3.29 -13.38 26.45
C LEU A 959 -2.22 -14.20 25.72
N VAL A 960 -1.21 -13.54 25.18
CA VAL A 960 -0.09 -14.18 24.49
C VAL A 960 1.22 -13.81 25.16
N GLN A 961 2.22 -14.69 25.06
CA GLN A 961 3.55 -14.46 25.62
C GLN A 961 4.65 -14.80 24.61
N SER A 962 5.84 -14.21 24.75
CA SER A 962 6.96 -14.48 23.84
C SER A 962 7.38 -15.95 23.73
N THR A 963 7.00 -16.81 24.69
CA THR A 963 7.13 -18.28 24.60
C THR A 963 6.37 -18.87 23.42
N ASP A 964 5.26 -18.23 23.01
CA ASP A 964 4.35 -18.69 21.96
C ASP A 964 4.94 -18.52 20.55
N LEU A 965 5.95 -17.66 20.37
CA LEU A 965 6.48 -17.32 19.05
C LEU A 965 7.33 -18.42 18.42
N PHE A 966 8.07 -19.21 19.21
CA PHE A 966 8.79 -20.39 18.69
C PHE A 966 7.83 -21.38 18.01
N PRO A 967 6.83 -21.95 18.72
CA PRO A 967 5.93 -22.94 18.10
C PRO A 967 5.16 -22.33 16.94
N THR A 968 4.79 -21.04 17.03
CA THR A 968 4.09 -20.33 15.96
C THR A 968 4.92 -20.27 14.68
N VAL A 969 6.18 -19.84 14.75
CA VAL A 969 7.04 -19.71 13.56
C VAL A 969 7.36 -21.08 12.94
N VAL A 970 7.55 -22.11 13.78
CA VAL A 970 7.74 -23.48 13.30
C VAL A 970 6.51 -23.99 12.55
N GLU A 971 5.30 -23.79 13.09
CA GLU A 971 4.07 -24.20 12.43
C GLU A 971 3.80 -23.40 11.14
N MET A 972 4.05 -22.08 11.14
CA MET A 972 3.97 -21.24 9.93
C MET A 972 4.89 -21.72 8.81
N ALA A 973 6.06 -22.25 9.17
CA ALA A 973 7.02 -22.82 8.24
C ALA A 973 6.64 -24.23 7.73
N GLY A 974 5.54 -24.81 8.23
CA GLY A 974 5.07 -26.16 7.91
C GLY A 974 5.65 -27.27 8.80
N GLY A 975 6.36 -26.91 9.88
CA GLY A 975 6.85 -27.85 10.88
C GLY A 975 5.78 -28.36 11.84
N GLN A 976 6.11 -29.39 12.63
CA GLN A 976 5.25 -29.94 13.68
C GLN A 976 5.78 -29.50 15.04
N THR A 977 4.93 -28.91 15.89
CA THR A 977 5.34 -28.41 17.20
C THR A 977 5.68 -29.54 18.18
N GLU A 978 5.12 -30.72 17.95
CA GLU A 978 5.31 -31.96 18.72
C GLU A 978 6.75 -32.48 18.68
N ASP A 979 7.53 -32.08 17.67
CA ASP A 979 8.96 -32.38 17.58
C ASP A 979 9.78 -31.66 18.66
N TYR A 980 9.17 -30.71 19.38
CA TYR A 980 9.76 -29.88 20.42
C TYR A 980 8.92 -29.97 21.71
N PRO A 981 8.90 -31.13 22.41
CA PRO A 981 7.97 -31.38 23.51
C PRO A 981 8.21 -30.55 24.79
N ASP A 982 9.35 -29.85 24.88
CA ASP A 982 9.72 -29.05 26.03
C ASP A 982 9.38 -27.54 25.88
N LEU A 983 8.55 -27.16 24.90
CA LEU A 983 8.13 -25.77 24.72
C LEU A 983 7.14 -25.38 25.83
N ASP A 984 7.28 -24.16 26.35
CA ASP A 984 6.39 -23.62 27.39
C ASP A 984 5.23 -22.78 26.79
N GLY A 985 5.33 -22.43 25.51
CA GLY A 985 4.31 -21.68 24.76
C GLY A 985 3.42 -22.56 23.89
N VAL A 986 2.39 -21.94 23.31
CA VAL A 986 1.48 -22.57 22.35
C VAL A 986 1.56 -21.86 21.00
N SER A 987 1.28 -22.56 19.92
CA SER A 987 1.22 -21.92 18.60
C SER A 987 0.03 -20.97 18.51
N LEU A 988 0.28 -19.80 17.91
CA LEU A 988 -0.72 -18.78 17.63
C LEU A 988 -1.28 -18.89 16.21
N VAL A 989 -0.88 -19.87 15.40
CA VAL A 989 -1.27 -19.93 13.98
C VAL A 989 -2.79 -19.89 13.76
N SER A 990 -3.56 -20.65 14.54
CA SER A 990 -5.04 -20.62 14.49
C SER A 990 -5.58 -19.24 14.88
N THR A 991 -5.08 -18.69 15.99
CA THR A 991 -5.41 -17.34 16.47
C THR A 991 -5.12 -16.27 15.42
N ILE A 992 -4.01 -16.40 14.69
CA ILE A 992 -3.56 -15.43 13.68
C ILE A 992 -4.40 -15.51 12.41
N ARG A 993 -4.69 -16.73 11.94
CA ARG A 993 -5.51 -16.95 10.74
C ARG A 993 -6.93 -16.42 10.93
N ASP A 994 -7.58 -16.85 12.02
CA ASP A 994 -9.01 -16.67 12.20
C ASP A 994 -9.36 -15.44 13.05
N ASN A 995 -8.36 -14.71 13.55
CA ASN A 995 -8.52 -13.70 14.62
C ASN A 995 -9.38 -14.22 15.79
N SER A 996 -9.19 -15.49 16.16
CA SER A 996 -9.95 -16.13 17.23
C SER A 996 -9.40 -15.75 18.61
N VAL A 997 -10.17 -15.95 19.68
CA VAL A 997 -9.65 -15.84 21.05
C VAL A 997 -8.87 -17.10 21.40
N LEU A 998 -7.61 -16.95 21.82
CA LEU A 998 -6.79 -18.04 22.31
C LEU A 998 -7.26 -18.49 23.69
N HIS A 999 -7.74 -19.73 23.78
CA HIS A 999 -8.03 -20.38 25.05
C HIS A 999 -6.80 -21.16 25.53
N ARG A 1000 -5.98 -20.50 26.35
CA ARG A 1000 -4.80 -21.15 26.97
C ARG A 1000 -5.26 -22.07 28.11
N GLY A 1001 -4.70 -23.27 28.18
CA GLY A 1001 -5.01 -24.26 29.22
C GLY A 1001 -4.46 -23.93 30.63
N GLY A 1002 -3.80 -22.78 30.81
CA GLY A 1002 -3.20 -22.34 32.07
C GLY A 1002 -2.80 -20.86 32.06
N PRO A 1003 -2.31 -20.32 33.19
CA PRO A 1003 -1.98 -18.90 33.32
C PRO A 1003 -0.71 -18.53 32.52
N LEU A 1004 -0.52 -17.24 32.25
CA LEU A 1004 0.82 -16.71 31.93
C LEU A 1004 1.51 -16.36 33.23
N VAL A 1005 2.77 -16.75 33.35
CA VAL A 1005 3.63 -16.34 34.47
C VAL A 1005 4.74 -15.46 33.94
N GLY A 1006 4.98 -14.34 34.61
CA GLY A 1006 6.19 -13.52 34.44
C GLY A 1006 7.09 -13.69 35.66
N TYR A 1007 8.41 -13.84 35.49
CA TYR A 1007 9.33 -14.11 36.60
C TYR A 1007 10.63 -13.31 36.54
N ARG A 1008 11.08 -12.76 37.68
CA ARG A 1008 12.40 -12.11 37.87
C ARG A 1008 12.96 -12.47 39.25
N ALA A 1009 14.27 -12.74 39.33
CA ALA A 1009 14.88 -13.16 40.59
C ALA A 1009 15.38 -12.01 41.50
N TYR A 1010 15.69 -10.85 40.92
CA TYR A 1010 16.59 -9.86 41.53
C TYR A 1010 15.90 -8.64 42.18
N GLU A 1011 14.60 -8.72 42.44
CA GLU A 1011 13.77 -7.72 43.13
C GLU A 1011 12.80 -8.41 44.12
N ASP A 1012 12.16 -7.66 45.02
CA ASP A 1012 11.13 -8.21 45.92
C ASP A 1012 9.89 -8.68 45.14
N LEU A 1013 9.42 -7.88 44.18
CA LEU A 1013 8.41 -8.30 43.21
C LEU A 1013 9.04 -9.30 42.23
N TYR A 1014 8.73 -10.59 42.38
CA TYR A 1014 9.46 -11.65 41.69
C TYR A 1014 8.60 -12.43 40.70
N ALA A 1015 7.27 -12.42 40.85
CA ALA A 1015 6.37 -13.10 39.93
C ALA A 1015 5.09 -12.30 39.65
N SER A 1016 4.55 -12.50 38.45
CA SER A 1016 3.19 -12.08 38.07
C SER A 1016 2.45 -13.27 37.45
N VAL A 1017 1.15 -13.38 37.69
CA VAL A 1017 0.30 -14.45 37.17
C VAL A 1017 -0.90 -13.82 36.48
N ARG A 1018 -1.12 -14.11 35.20
CA ARG A 1018 -2.28 -13.65 34.41
C ARG A 1018 -3.16 -14.84 34.05
N GLU A 1019 -4.44 -14.76 34.42
CA GLU A 1019 -5.47 -15.72 34.01
C GLU A 1019 -6.76 -14.94 33.69
N GLY A 1020 -7.17 -14.94 32.42
CA GLY A 1020 -8.25 -14.08 31.94
C GLY A 1020 -7.99 -12.61 32.27
N ASP A 1021 -8.97 -11.95 32.90
CA ASP A 1021 -8.84 -10.54 33.28
C ASP A 1021 -8.06 -10.32 34.58
N TRP A 1022 -7.70 -11.39 35.30
CA TRP A 1022 -7.04 -11.27 36.59
C TRP A 1022 -5.52 -11.20 36.44
N LYS A 1023 -4.90 -10.41 37.30
CA LYS A 1023 -3.45 -10.34 37.46
C LYS A 1023 -3.07 -10.33 38.93
N LEU A 1024 -2.30 -11.33 39.36
CA LEU A 1024 -1.70 -11.39 40.68
C LEU A 1024 -0.22 -11.00 40.60
N LEU A 1025 0.23 -10.13 41.50
CA LEU A 1025 1.63 -9.81 41.72
C LEU A 1025 2.09 -10.44 43.04
N ALA A 1026 3.19 -11.17 43.01
CA ALA A 1026 3.74 -11.89 44.16
C ALA A 1026 5.11 -11.35 44.56
N TYR A 1027 5.28 -11.16 45.87
CA TYR A 1027 6.48 -10.58 46.46
C TYR A 1027 7.20 -11.60 47.35
N ARG A 1028 8.53 -11.49 47.44
CA ARG A 1028 9.37 -12.35 48.29
C ARG A 1028 9.11 -12.12 49.77
N SER A 1029 8.62 -10.94 50.13
CA SER A 1029 8.11 -10.60 51.45
C SER A 1029 6.85 -11.37 51.88
N GLY A 1030 6.24 -12.19 51.01
CA GLY A 1030 4.96 -12.87 51.27
C GLY A 1030 3.73 -12.01 50.95
N LYS A 1031 3.93 -10.75 50.54
CA LYS A 1031 2.85 -9.89 50.06
C LYS A 1031 2.36 -10.41 48.71
N VAL A 1032 1.04 -10.28 48.49
CA VAL A 1032 0.41 -10.40 47.17
C VAL A 1032 -0.48 -9.19 46.91
N SER A 1033 -0.62 -8.82 45.64
CA SER A 1033 -1.56 -7.81 45.16
C SER A 1033 -2.35 -8.37 43.98
N LEU A 1034 -3.61 -7.96 43.83
CA LEU A 1034 -4.50 -8.48 42.78
C LEU A 1034 -5.18 -7.32 42.04
N TYR A 1035 -5.24 -7.43 40.71
CA TYR A 1035 -5.87 -6.46 39.82
C TYR A 1035 -6.78 -7.17 38.81
N ASN A 1036 -7.82 -6.46 38.36
CA ASN A 1036 -8.63 -6.85 37.22
C ASN A 1036 -8.24 -5.94 36.03
N ILE A 1037 -7.44 -6.45 35.10
CA ILE A 1037 -6.80 -5.68 34.03
C ILE A 1037 -7.81 -5.14 33.01
N GLU A 1038 -8.95 -5.81 32.82
CA GLU A 1038 -10.03 -5.28 31.98
C GLU A 1038 -10.61 -3.97 32.54
N LYS A 1039 -10.71 -3.86 33.87
CA LYS A 1039 -11.28 -2.69 34.55
C LYS A 1039 -10.24 -1.67 35.01
N ASP A 1040 -8.99 -2.09 35.14
CA ASP A 1040 -7.89 -1.32 35.73
C ASP A 1040 -6.54 -1.71 35.10
N GLU A 1041 -6.35 -1.34 33.83
CA GLU A 1041 -5.10 -1.58 33.10
C GLU A 1041 -3.90 -0.81 33.65
N ALA A 1042 -4.16 0.24 34.43
CA ALA A 1042 -3.15 1.04 35.12
C ALA A 1042 -2.80 0.48 36.51
N GLU A 1043 -3.38 -0.67 36.92
CA GLU A 1043 -3.10 -1.37 38.18
C GLU A 1043 -3.13 -0.43 39.40
N GLN A 1044 -4.11 0.47 39.46
CA GLN A 1044 -4.18 1.48 40.53
C GLN A 1044 -4.86 0.96 41.80
N ASN A 1045 -5.76 -0.02 41.67
CA ASN A 1045 -6.64 -0.48 42.74
C ASN A 1045 -6.34 -1.94 43.10
N ASP A 1046 -5.55 -2.15 44.15
CA ASP A 1046 -5.33 -3.49 44.70
C ASP A 1046 -6.61 -4.01 45.37
N ILE A 1047 -7.18 -5.07 44.80
CA ILE A 1047 -8.45 -5.70 45.21
C ILE A 1047 -8.24 -7.09 45.82
N ALA A 1048 -7.01 -7.42 46.25
CA ALA A 1048 -6.69 -8.72 46.85
C ALA A 1048 -7.55 -9.04 48.09
N LEU A 1049 -7.78 -8.05 48.96
CA LEU A 1049 -8.57 -8.25 50.20
C LEU A 1049 -10.06 -8.53 49.94
N SER A 1050 -10.60 -8.07 48.81
CA SER A 1050 -12.01 -8.27 48.46
C SER A 1050 -12.28 -9.52 47.63
N HIS A 1051 -11.23 -10.19 47.11
CA HIS A 1051 -11.33 -11.41 46.30
C HIS A 1051 -10.34 -12.51 46.77
N PRO A 1052 -10.40 -12.92 48.04
CA PRO A 1052 -9.44 -13.89 48.61
C PRO A 1052 -9.47 -15.26 47.91
N GLU A 1053 -10.60 -15.65 47.33
CA GLU A 1053 -10.75 -16.88 46.55
C GLU A 1053 -9.93 -16.87 45.25
N ILE A 1054 -9.87 -15.72 44.57
CA ILE A 1054 -9.09 -15.55 43.34
C ILE A 1054 -7.61 -15.53 43.68
N VAL A 1055 -7.22 -14.79 44.73
CA VAL A 1055 -5.84 -14.80 45.26
C VAL A 1055 -5.40 -16.22 45.57
N SER A 1056 -6.20 -16.99 46.31
CA SER A 1056 -5.88 -18.38 46.65
C SER A 1056 -5.74 -19.27 45.40
N SER A 1057 -6.59 -19.08 44.40
CA SER A 1057 -6.51 -19.82 43.13
C SER A 1057 -5.20 -19.53 42.38
N LEU A 1058 -4.90 -18.26 42.13
CA LEU A 1058 -3.72 -17.84 41.37
C LEU A 1058 -2.42 -18.14 42.12
N THR A 1059 -2.40 -18.00 43.44
CA THR A 1059 -1.23 -18.40 44.25
C THR A 1059 -0.98 -19.91 44.16
N ARG A 1060 -2.02 -20.76 44.17
CA ARG A 1060 -1.83 -22.21 43.98
C ARG A 1060 -1.26 -22.54 42.59
N GLN A 1061 -1.72 -21.82 41.56
CA GLN A 1061 -1.18 -21.98 40.22
C GLN A 1061 0.28 -21.54 40.15
N LEU A 1062 0.64 -20.42 40.79
CA LEU A 1062 2.04 -19.98 40.91
C LEU A 1062 2.91 -21.03 41.60
N VAL A 1063 2.50 -21.56 42.75
CA VAL A 1063 3.26 -22.59 43.47
C VAL A 1063 3.40 -23.88 42.66
N SER A 1064 2.37 -24.25 41.88
CA SER A 1064 2.45 -25.39 40.96
C SER A 1064 3.47 -25.14 39.86
N TRP A 1065 3.42 -23.96 39.26
CA TRP A 1065 4.32 -23.53 38.21
C TRP A 1065 5.78 -23.42 38.70
N GLU A 1066 6.02 -22.95 39.92
CA GLU A 1066 7.36 -22.86 40.51
C GLU A 1066 8.02 -24.23 40.65
N LYS A 1067 7.24 -25.25 41.06
CA LYS A 1067 7.71 -26.64 41.14
C LYS A 1067 8.02 -27.22 39.77
N GLU A 1068 7.19 -26.90 38.76
CA GLU A 1068 7.43 -27.31 37.39
C GLU A 1068 8.73 -26.71 36.82
N MET A 1069 8.99 -25.44 37.14
CA MET A 1069 10.18 -24.72 36.72
C MET A 1069 11.43 -25.02 37.56
N GLY A 1070 11.28 -25.75 38.67
CA GLY A 1070 12.37 -26.07 39.61
C GLY A 1070 12.94 -24.84 40.32
N VAL A 1071 12.07 -23.91 40.72
CA VAL A 1071 12.43 -22.64 41.38
C VAL A 1071 11.72 -22.45 42.73
N GLU A 1072 11.12 -23.50 43.29
CA GLU A 1072 10.37 -23.45 44.54
C GLU A 1072 11.20 -22.99 45.74
N GLU A 1073 12.50 -23.31 45.78
CA GLU A 1073 13.41 -22.86 46.84
C GLU A 1073 13.63 -21.34 46.85
N TYR A 1074 13.27 -20.69 45.74
CA TYR A 1074 13.29 -19.23 45.58
C TYR A 1074 11.87 -18.65 45.59
N SER A 1075 10.88 -19.30 46.20
CA SER A 1075 9.54 -18.72 46.30
C SER A 1075 9.43 -17.67 47.41
N GLY A 1076 8.50 -16.74 47.24
CA GLY A 1076 8.07 -15.78 48.24
C GLY A 1076 6.75 -16.10 48.93
N VAL A 1077 5.97 -17.05 48.40
CA VAL A 1077 4.54 -17.22 48.73
C VAL A 1077 4.14 -18.66 49.07
N GLN A 1078 5.13 -19.54 49.27
CA GLN A 1078 4.93 -20.94 49.66
C GLN A 1078 4.60 -21.15 51.13
#